data_AF-A0A2R4MJD8-F1
#
_entry.id   AF-A0A2R4MJD8-F1
#
_cell.length_a   1.000
_cell.length_b   1.000
_cell.length_c   1.000
_cell.angle_alpha   90.00
_cell.angle_beta   90.00
_cell.angle_gamma   90.00
#
_symmetry.space_group_name_H-M   'P 1'
#
loop_
_entity.id
_entity.type
_entity.pdbx_description
1 polymer ?
#
loop_
_entity_poly.entity_id
_entity_poly.type
_entity_poly.pdbx_seq_one_letter_code
_entity_poly.pdbx_strand_id
1 'polypeptide(L)'
;MPSTTTLPELLKAVDATVGNQKYEAAVRLVTLAPTTSVFSASSQIFDILKKTDLLSLFARYYSRLPERYQQSEQIRAYCALCSYYAGDNATAIPSIHRTLLSTNGYTISGAALDIFSKNVDLRAIFASAMEEIKASRANMDTIVFAFLIALHKKYFEDLEVLMEITTATPLSSQNPLLLYQSARAARALGALERAAELIFAANNILPDDGMIASLAVDIGRQCPSDRWVSPAIDVAEKARLQIKNPEIVQRVVVSLARLYVRSNNPLNALAQLEKLAKHENTHPASVRAIARSQMLLGETSTAFLTLKRFAESNNPTAEILYDMVGTLAAQNKVPEAIELMQKSFADANMTVEASAIIGHIYAWAGEIKLALPWLKSVLIKSPNHASAFADLSLCTEFDRDYTLALTLADFASSRFLLRGPPQILGIEFMHQARLRRRMMFLADMVGDMKKARALQRESIAKAPIVLPYPIHEWPCRILTGNPDLTGKSVMVLSDMGIGDEIRYTSVLHNIVRDARKTTLSCDPRLESLLARSFPEVNVIPVLRDFPGILNKRMDNRKLAVNEPMRKIMSDTLIQRGRKADIWVRGRHYFEAQCIDRSRVFQSPTKPVLKPDPTLKQKFLRELEARTNGRRVVGLSWRGGRRTYNREPHYFELSQWLPLLDNPNLCFVNLQYALRADELEFLRTTLGERFIEFPELDLFDDIEGVAALSNCLDLVVSICTAVLELACSVGTHTLYLMRSPQVTHAIRLSGLPDLNGAYQDAVWHSCRIIPRFDMRDSDLIAQGRDYITDYFQQVDKP
;
A
#
# COMPACT_ATOMS: atom_id res chain seq x y z
N MET A 1 -16.69 54.39 34.90
CA MET A 1 -15.35 54.78 34.42
C MET A 1 -15.47 55.14 32.94
N PRO A 2 -14.81 56.20 32.45
CA PRO A 2 -14.94 56.65 31.06
C PRO A 2 -14.40 55.61 30.07
N SER A 3 -14.92 55.60 28.85
CA SER A 3 -14.58 54.66 27.76
C SER A 3 -13.16 54.80 27.19
N THR A 4 -12.30 55.61 27.82
CA THR A 4 -10.95 55.94 27.37
C THR A 4 -9.86 55.59 28.38
N THR A 5 -10.20 54.98 29.52
CA THR A 5 -9.20 54.61 30.54
C THR A 5 -8.26 53.54 29.98
N THR A 6 -6.99 53.90 29.86
CA THR A 6 -5.95 52.97 29.43
C THR A 6 -5.68 51.97 30.56
N LEU A 7 -5.30 50.73 30.22
CA LEU A 7 -5.05 49.66 31.20
C LEU A 7 -4.10 50.08 32.36
N PRO A 8 -3.06 50.93 32.14
CA PRO A 8 -2.23 51.50 33.20
C PRO A 8 -2.97 52.41 34.20
N GLU A 9 -3.99 53.15 33.75
CA GLU A 9 -4.79 54.05 34.60
C GLU A 9 -5.80 53.26 35.45
N LEU A 10 -6.32 52.16 34.91
CA LEU A 10 -7.17 51.21 35.63
C LEU A 10 -6.39 50.49 36.74
N LEU A 11 -5.09 50.23 36.53
CA LEU A 11 -4.18 49.62 37.50
C LEU A 11 -3.81 50.58 38.64
N LYS A 12 -3.56 51.86 38.35
CA LYS A 12 -3.34 52.90 39.39
C LYS A 12 -4.51 53.05 40.36
N ALA A 13 -5.75 52.82 39.89
CA ALA A 13 -6.93 52.90 40.75
C ALA A 13 -7.07 51.68 41.68
N VAL A 14 -6.54 50.52 41.29
CA VAL A 14 -6.51 49.28 42.12
C VAL A 14 -5.36 49.32 43.15
N ASP A 15 -4.25 49.99 42.81
CA ASP A 15 -3.09 50.25 43.69
C ASP A 15 -3.50 50.90 45.02
N ALA A 16 -4.52 51.77 44.99
CA ALA A 16 -5.00 52.48 46.18
C ALA A 16 -5.78 51.59 47.18
N THR A 17 -6.15 50.35 46.82
CA THR A 17 -7.05 49.50 47.63
C THR A 17 -6.47 48.16 48.06
N VAL A 18 -5.36 47.71 47.48
CA VAL A 18 -4.83 46.36 47.72
C VAL A 18 -3.29 46.38 47.70
N GLY A 19 -2.64 46.21 48.85
CA GLY A 19 -1.22 46.56 49.09
C GLY A 19 -0.17 46.09 48.07
N ASN A 20 1.00 46.76 48.09
CA ASN A 20 2.12 46.74 47.11
C ASN A 20 2.43 45.40 46.41
N GLN A 21 2.44 44.26 47.10
CA GLN A 21 2.71 42.95 46.48
C GLN A 21 1.64 42.52 45.46
N LYS A 22 0.38 42.94 45.67
CA LYS A 22 -0.75 42.60 44.82
C LYS A 22 -0.83 43.49 43.57
N TYR A 23 -0.37 44.74 43.67
CA TYR A 23 -0.19 45.65 42.55
C TYR A 23 0.93 45.19 41.61
N GLU A 24 2.09 44.81 42.15
CA GLU A 24 3.25 44.36 41.38
C GLU A 24 2.95 43.07 40.58
N ALA A 25 2.15 42.17 41.16
CA ALA A 25 1.68 40.96 40.50
C ALA A 25 0.63 41.23 39.41
N ALA A 26 -0.33 42.16 39.65
CA ALA A 26 -1.30 42.59 38.64
C ALA A 26 -0.62 43.28 37.43
N VAL A 27 0.42 44.08 37.67
CA VAL A 27 1.27 44.69 36.64
C VAL A 27 2.03 43.63 35.85
N ARG A 28 2.60 42.61 36.51
CA ARG A 28 3.27 41.47 35.84
C ARG A 28 2.33 40.61 34.97
N LEU A 29 1.10 40.40 35.42
CA LEU A 29 0.06 39.68 34.64
C LEU A 29 -0.33 40.42 33.37
N VAL A 30 -0.44 41.74 33.46
CA VAL A 30 -0.83 42.61 32.34
C VAL A 30 0.31 42.78 31.33
N THR A 31 1.56 42.82 31.76
CA THR A 31 2.72 42.90 30.86
C THR A 31 3.01 41.59 30.10
N LEU A 32 2.53 40.45 30.59
CA LEU A 32 2.64 39.15 29.91
C LEU A 32 1.53 38.90 28.87
N ALA A 33 0.52 39.77 28.80
CA ALA A 33 -0.64 39.61 27.91
C ALA A 33 -0.38 39.79 26.39
N PRO A 34 0.62 40.57 25.91
CA PRO A 34 0.75 40.80 24.46
C PRO A 34 1.96 40.17 23.74
N THR A 35 2.98 39.57 24.38
CA THR A 35 4.27 39.33 23.68
C THR A 35 4.98 37.99 23.89
N THR A 36 4.34 36.95 24.39
CA THR A 36 4.96 35.60 24.37
C THR A 36 3.95 34.56 23.93
N SER A 37 4.39 33.60 23.11
CA SER A 37 3.52 32.49 22.70
C SER A 37 2.86 31.88 23.93
N VAL A 38 1.55 31.62 23.87
CA VAL A 38 0.70 31.07 24.95
C VAL A 38 1.43 29.99 25.77
N PHE A 39 2.26 29.16 25.14
CA PHE A 39 2.99 28.05 25.74
C PHE A 39 4.04 28.39 26.80
N SER A 40 4.78 29.50 26.69
CA SER A 40 5.88 29.81 27.63
C SER A 40 5.42 30.62 28.84
N ALA A 41 4.33 31.39 28.69
CA ALA A 41 3.84 32.29 29.74
C ALA A 41 2.91 31.61 30.75
N SER A 42 2.12 30.61 30.36
CA SER A 42 1.02 30.09 31.21
C SER A 42 1.48 29.47 32.53
N SER A 43 2.56 28.69 32.54
CA SER A 43 3.08 28.09 33.79
C SER A 43 3.62 29.18 34.73
N GLN A 44 4.32 30.17 34.19
CA GLN A 44 4.90 31.26 34.98
C GLN A 44 3.83 32.21 35.52
N ILE A 45 2.86 32.59 34.69
CA ILE A 45 1.69 33.39 35.10
C ILE A 45 0.93 32.70 36.22
N PHE A 46 0.68 31.40 36.06
CA PHE A 46 -0.06 30.61 37.03
C PHE A 46 0.72 30.42 38.35
N ASP A 47 2.02 30.12 38.29
CA ASP A 47 2.89 30.04 39.46
C ASP A 47 2.99 31.38 40.21
N ILE A 48 2.99 32.51 39.49
CA ILE A 48 2.96 33.86 40.07
C ILE A 48 1.61 34.13 40.76
N LEU A 49 0.49 33.84 40.09
CA LEU A 49 -0.87 34.01 40.63
C LEU A 49 -1.12 33.17 41.88
N LYS A 50 -0.65 31.92 41.87
CA LYS A 50 -0.80 30.98 42.99
C LYS A 50 0.01 31.41 44.22
N LYS A 51 1.25 31.88 44.03
CA LYS A 51 2.11 32.36 45.12
C LYS A 51 1.62 33.64 45.79
N THR A 52 0.76 34.41 45.11
CA THR A 52 0.32 35.75 45.55
C THR A 52 -1.15 35.81 46.01
N ASP A 53 -1.85 34.66 46.03
CA ASP A 53 -3.26 34.54 46.41
C ASP A 53 -4.21 35.48 45.62
N LEU A 54 -3.86 35.74 44.36
CA LEU A 54 -4.58 36.66 43.48
C LEU A 54 -5.57 35.96 42.54
N LEU A 55 -5.66 34.62 42.61
CA LEU A 55 -6.56 33.80 41.79
C LEU A 55 -8.03 34.25 41.92
N SER A 56 -8.46 34.57 43.14
CA SER A 56 -9.83 35.01 43.42
C SER A 56 -10.13 36.44 42.93
N LEU A 57 -9.10 37.27 42.72
CA LEU A 57 -9.24 38.62 42.18
C LEU A 57 -9.47 38.56 40.67
N PHE A 58 -8.64 37.80 39.95
CA PHE A 58 -8.72 37.71 38.49
C PHE A 58 -10.08 37.17 38.02
N ALA A 59 -10.60 36.11 38.67
CA ALA A 59 -11.93 35.57 38.40
C ALA A 59 -13.06 36.59 38.64
N ARG A 60 -12.95 37.44 39.67
CA ARG A 60 -13.95 38.48 39.99
C ARG A 60 -13.97 39.66 39.02
N TYR A 61 -12.83 40.01 38.41
CA TYR A 61 -12.73 41.15 37.50
C TYR A 61 -13.00 40.82 36.04
N TYR A 62 -13.13 39.53 35.67
CA TYR A 62 -13.44 39.10 34.30
C TYR A 62 -14.70 39.76 33.72
N SER A 63 -15.80 39.78 34.48
CA SER A 63 -17.08 40.38 34.07
C SER A 63 -17.01 41.90 33.88
N ARG A 64 -15.93 42.53 34.35
CA ARG A 64 -15.67 43.97 34.23
C ARG A 64 -14.73 44.31 33.08
N LEU A 65 -14.13 43.32 32.41
CA LEU A 65 -13.30 43.55 31.22
C LEU A 65 -14.18 44.01 30.05
N PRO A 66 -13.67 44.84 29.12
CA PRO A 66 -14.38 45.15 27.89
C PRO A 66 -14.75 43.87 27.11
N GLU A 67 -15.91 43.88 26.45
CA GLU A 67 -16.51 42.70 25.81
C GLU A 67 -15.54 41.97 24.84
N ARG A 68 -14.75 42.72 24.08
CA ARG A 68 -13.71 42.20 23.18
C ARG A 68 -12.66 41.29 23.86
N TYR A 69 -12.36 41.53 25.14
CA TYR A 69 -11.42 40.71 25.92
C TYR A 69 -12.13 39.55 26.60
N GLN A 70 -13.40 39.72 27.00
CA GLN A 70 -14.21 38.61 27.50
C GLN A 70 -14.42 37.53 26.42
N GLN A 71 -14.47 37.94 25.15
CA GLN A 71 -14.57 37.06 23.99
C GLN A 71 -13.25 36.34 23.65
N SER A 72 -12.11 36.71 24.26
CA SER A 72 -10.82 36.04 24.02
C SER A 72 -10.77 34.64 24.64
N GLU A 73 -10.46 33.64 23.82
CA GLU A 73 -10.36 32.23 24.23
C GLU A 73 -9.27 32.01 25.28
N GLN A 74 -8.14 32.70 25.14
CA GLN A 74 -7.02 32.63 26.10
C GLN A 74 -7.42 33.19 27.47
N ILE A 75 -8.12 34.32 27.49
CA ILE A 75 -8.57 34.96 28.74
C ILE A 75 -9.62 34.07 29.43
N ARG A 76 -10.54 33.47 28.66
CA ARG A 76 -11.48 32.47 29.20
C ARG A 76 -10.78 31.27 29.81
N ALA A 77 -9.72 30.75 29.18
CA ALA A 77 -8.93 29.64 29.71
C ALA A 77 -8.31 29.96 31.08
N TYR A 78 -7.68 31.14 31.21
CA TYR A 78 -7.09 31.58 32.47
C TYR A 78 -8.14 31.77 33.58
N CYS A 79 -9.32 32.32 33.25
CA CYS A 79 -10.41 32.48 34.21
C CYS A 79 -10.94 31.13 34.72
N ALA A 80 -11.07 30.15 33.83
CA ALA A 80 -11.50 28.80 34.17
C ALA A 80 -10.52 28.13 35.15
N LEU A 81 -9.20 28.25 34.91
CA LEU A 81 -8.16 27.78 35.83
C LEU A 81 -8.24 28.47 37.18
N CYS A 82 -8.33 29.81 37.20
CA CYS A 82 -8.38 30.56 38.47
C CYS A 82 -9.58 30.16 39.33
N SER A 83 -10.74 29.93 38.70
CA SER A 83 -11.97 29.52 39.39
C SER A 83 -11.87 28.10 39.96
N TYR A 84 -11.26 27.17 39.20
CA TYR A 84 -11.03 25.79 39.64
C TYR A 84 -10.17 25.75 40.91
N TYR A 85 -9.06 26.49 40.94
CA TYR A 85 -8.17 26.54 42.09
C TYR A 85 -8.71 27.33 43.29
N ALA A 86 -9.65 28.26 43.05
CA ALA A 86 -10.39 28.92 44.12
C ALA A 86 -11.45 28.00 44.76
N GLY A 87 -11.63 26.77 44.26
CA GLY A 87 -12.59 25.79 44.76
C GLY A 87 -14.01 25.95 44.15
N ASP A 88 -14.21 26.89 43.23
CA ASP A 88 -15.50 27.08 42.54
C ASP A 88 -15.61 26.16 41.31
N ASN A 89 -15.73 24.87 41.58
CA ASN A 89 -15.82 23.84 40.53
C ASN A 89 -17.10 23.98 39.68
N ALA A 90 -18.18 24.49 40.27
CA ALA A 90 -19.47 24.65 39.59
C ALA A 90 -19.40 25.64 38.42
N THR A 91 -18.65 26.74 38.58
CA THR A 91 -18.42 27.71 37.51
C THR A 91 -17.24 27.32 36.62
N ALA A 92 -16.20 26.71 37.21
CA ALA A 92 -14.97 26.38 36.50
C ALA A 92 -15.19 25.30 35.43
N ILE A 93 -15.80 24.16 35.77
CA ILE A 93 -15.91 23.01 34.86
C ILE A 93 -16.63 23.35 33.55
N PRO A 94 -17.83 23.99 33.55
CA PRO A 94 -18.49 24.39 32.31
C PRO A 94 -17.68 25.39 31.48
N SER A 95 -16.88 26.23 32.14
CA SER A 95 -15.97 27.19 31.47
C SER A 95 -14.79 26.48 30.83
N ILE A 96 -14.21 25.47 31.49
CA ILE A 96 -13.18 24.59 30.94
C ILE A 96 -13.71 23.87 29.69
N HIS A 97 -14.91 23.30 29.77
CA HIS A 97 -15.57 22.66 28.63
C HIS A 97 -15.65 23.65 27.46
N ARG A 98 -16.27 24.83 27.66
CA ARG A 98 -16.44 25.84 26.60
C ARG A 98 -15.13 26.39 26.05
N THR A 99 -14.11 26.58 26.87
CA THR A 99 -12.77 27.01 26.40
C THR A 99 -12.16 25.99 25.44
N LEU A 100 -12.40 24.71 25.65
CA LEU A 100 -11.89 23.66 24.76
C LEU A 100 -12.69 23.55 23.44
N LEU A 101 -13.82 24.27 23.31
CA LEU A 101 -14.77 24.17 22.20
C LEU A 101 -14.73 25.34 21.19
N SER A 102 -13.90 26.37 21.38
CA SER A 102 -14.05 27.67 20.71
C SER A 102 -13.52 27.80 19.27
N THR A 103 -14.01 28.85 18.58
CA THR A 103 -14.03 29.12 17.13
C THR A 103 -12.68 29.58 16.55
N ASN A 104 -11.70 28.69 16.57
CA ASN A 104 -10.64 28.53 15.56
C ASN A 104 -10.01 27.13 15.66
N GLY A 105 -10.88 26.13 15.81
CA GLY A 105 -10.70 24.76 15.32
C GLY A 105 -9.41 24.06 15.72
N TYR A 106 -9.32 23.64 16.99
CA TYR A 106 -8.41 22.61 17.52
C TYR A 106 -6.92 22.94 17.70
N THR A 107 -6.39 24.01 17.09
CA THR A 107 -5.02 24.46 17.41
C THR A 107 -4.93 25.03 18.83
N ILE A 108 -5.99 25.70 19.29
CA ILE A 108 -6.10 26.16 20.68
C ILE A 108 -6.50 25.01 21.61
N SER A 109 -7.20 23.97 21.15
CA SER A 109 -7.54 22.82 22.01
C SER A 109 -6.30 22.04 22.44
N GLY A 110 -5.28 21.89 21.59
CA GLY A 110 -4.03 21.22 21.98
C GLY A 110 -3.28 22.00 23.07
N ALA A 111 -3.07 23.29 22.84
CA ALA A 111 -2.40 24.18 23.79
C ALA A 111 -3.18 24.32 25.11
N ALA A 112 -4.49 24.56 25.03
CA ALA A 112 -5.36 24.66 26.19
C ALA A 112 -5.46 23.32 26.94
N LEU A 113 -5.52 22.20 26.23
CA LEU A 113 -5.54 20.87 26.86
C LEU A 113 -4.21 20.53 27.53
N ASP A 114 -3.08 20.92 26.95
CA ASP A 114 -1.78 20.82 27.60
C ASP A 114 -1.72 21.68 28.87
N ILE A 115 -2.25 22.91 28.82
CA ILE A 115 -2.36 23.79 29.99
C ILE A 115 -3.25 23.15 31.06
N PHE A 116 -4.47 22.73 30.71
CA PHE A 116 -5.40 22.11 31.66
C PHE A 116 -4.85 20.80 32.22
N SER A 117 -4.21 19.96 31.41
CA SER A 117 -3.67 18.67 31.87
C SER A 117 -2.51 18.80 32.86
N LYS A 118 -1.83 19.95 32.88
CA LYS A 118 -0.76 20.25 33.85
C LYS A 118 -1.27 20.90 35.14
N ASN A 119 -2.44 21.53 35.09
CA ASN A 119 -2.93 22.40 36.16
C ASN A 119 -4.28 21.94 36.75
N VAL A 120 -4.93 20.93 36.18
CA VAL A 120 -6.26 20.49 36.63
C VAL A 120 -6.29 18.96 36.62
N ASP A 121 -7.03 18.36 37.57
CA ASP A 121 -7.31 16.92 37.53
C ASP A 121 -8.34 16.61 36.44
N LEU A 122 -7.88 16.63 35.20
CA LEU A 122 -8.70 16.29 34.04
C LEU A 122 -9.24 14.87 34.10
N ARG A 123 -8.61 13.95 34.84
CA ARG A 123 -9.11 12.58 34.98
C ARG A 123 -10.37 12.55 35.85
N ALA A 124 -10.35 13.27 36.97
CA ALA A 124 -11.53 13.41 37.82
C ALA A 124 -12.68 14.14 37.10
N ILE A 125 -12.38 15.25 36.39
CA ILE A 125 -13.39 15.97 35.61
C ILE A 125 -13.96 15.09 34.49
N PHE A 126 -13.10 14.35 33.78
CA PHE A 126 -13.54 13.41 32.75
C PHE A 126 -14.42 12.29 33.32
N ALA A 127 -14.06 11.71 34.46
CA ALA A 127 -14.87 10.70 35.13
C ALA A 127 -16.27 11.25 35.49
N SER A 128 -16.34 12.46 36.06
CA SER A 128 -17.60 13.16 36.35
C SER A 128 -18.43 13.38 35.09
N ALA A 129 -17.79 13.84 34.00
CA ALA A 129 -18.47 14.02 32.72
C ALA A 129 -19.02 12.68 32.17
N MET A 130 -18.25 11.59 32.28
CA MET A 130 -18.69 10.26 31.86
C MET A 130 -19.87 9.75 32.69
N GLU A 131 -19.91 10.01 34.00
CA GLU A 131 -21.05 9.70 34.85
C GLU A 131 -22.30 10.49 34.47
N GLU A 132 -22.17 11.79 34.20
CA GLU A 132 -23.27 12.63 33.70
C GLU A 132 -23.81 12.14 32.36
N ILE A 133 -22.92 11.73 31.45
CA ILE A 133 -23.28 11.19 30.13
C ILE A 133 -24.02 9.86 30.27
N LYS A 134 -23.48 8.93 31.07
CA LYS A 134 -24.12 7.63 31.34
C LYS A 134 -25.49 7.78 32.00
N ALA A 135 -25.65 8.80 32.85
CA ALA A 135 -26.92 9.13 33.50
C ALA A 135 -27.88 9.94 32.61
N SER A 136 -27.55 10.22 31.35
CA SER A 136 -28.33 11.06 30.42
C SER A 136 -28.63 12.48 30.95
N ARG A 137 -27.75 13.03 31.79
CA ARG A 137 -27.84 14.38 32.36
C ARG A 137 -26.88 15.40 31.72
N ALA A 138 -25.91 14.91 30.93
CA ALA A 138 -24.90 15.76 30.32
C ALA A 138 -25.47 16.69 29.23
N ASN A 139 -24.94 17.91 29.17
CA ASN A 139 -25.17 18.84 28.07
C ASN A 139 -24.19 18.60 26.91
N MET A 140 -24.43 19.29 25.78
CA MET A 140 -23.60 19.14 24.57
C MET A 140 -22.12 19.44 24.83
N ASP A 141 -21.81 20.51 25.55
CA ASP A 141 -20.42 20.89 25.84
C ASP A 141 -19.68 19.80 26.60
N THR A 142 -20.36 19.13 27.53
CA THR A 142 -19.82 18.01 28.33
C THR A 142 -19.55 16.78 27.47
N ILE A 143 -20.45 16.46 26.52
CA ILE A 143 -20.26 15.35 25.58
C ILE A 143 -19.07 15.62 24.65
N VAL A 144 -19.00 16.82 24.07
CA VAL A 144 -17.90 17.18 23.15
C VAL A 144 -16.57 17.25 23.90
N PHE A 145 -16.57 17.77 25.13
CA PHE A 145 -15.41 17.72 26.04
C PHE A 145 -14.93 16.28 26.26
N ALA A 146 -15.84 15.36 26.60
CA ALA A 146 -15.49 13.95 26.84
C ALA A 146 -14.84 13.32 25.59
N PHE A 147 -15.38 13.56 24.39
CA PHE A 147 -14.74 13.10 23.15
C PHE A 147 -13.33 13.68 22.96
N LEU A 148 -13.14 14.98 23.19
CA LEU A 148 -11.83 15.62 23.05
C LEU A 148 -10.78 15.02 23.98
N ILE A 149 -11.13 14.81 25.25
CA ILE A 149 -10.24 14.20 26.25
C ILE A 149 -9.92 12.76 25.86
N ALA A 150 -10.95 11.95 25.57
CA ALA A 150 -10.78 10.54 25.27
C ALA A 150 -9.95 10.33 23.99
N LEU A 151 -10.12 11.16 22.96
CA LEU A 151 -9.29 11.17 21.75
C LEU A 151 -7.83 11.55 22.04
N HIS A 152 -7.61 12.61 22.82
CA HIS A 152 -6.25 13.09 23.10
C HIS A 152 -5.48 12.15 24.03
N LYS A 153 -6.14 11.60 25.06
CA LYS A 153 -5.54 10.66 26.02
C LYS A 153 -5.60 9.19 25.56
N LYS A 154 -6.23 8.91 24.42
CA LYS A 154 -6.39 7.57 23.82
C LYS A 154 -7.14 6.59 24.74
N TYR A 155 -8.20 7.07 25.38
CA TYR A 155 -9.11 6.23 26.18
C TYR A 155 -10.11 5.52 25.25
N PHE A 156 -9.66 4.46 24.59
CA PHE A 156 -10.44 3.79 23.54
C PHE A 156 -11.73 3.13 24.06
N GLU A 157 -11.72 2.53 25.24
CA GLU A 157 -12.92 1.94 25.87
C GLU A 157 -13.99 3.02 26.14
N ASP A 158 -13.57 4.18 26.67
CA ASP A 158 -14.50 5.30 26.89
C ASP A 158 -15.00 5.90 25.57
N LEU A 159 -14.20 5.90 24.51
CA LEU A 159 -14.64 6.32 23.17
C LEU A 159 -15.75 5.42 22.62
N GLU A 160 -15.67 4.10 22.83
CA GLU A 160 -16.71 3.17 22.43
C GLU A 160 -18.02 3.47 23.16
N VAL A 161 -17.96 3.63 24.49
CA VAL A 161 -19.12 3.99 25.32
C VAL A 161 -19.71 5.33 24.90
N LEU A 162 -18.88 6.35 24.68
CA LEU A 162 -19.33 7.66 24.19
C LEU A 162 -20.03 7.55 22.84
N MET A 163 -19.48 6.77 21.91
CA MET A 163 -20.08 6.52 20.60
C MET A 163 -21.46 5.85 20.71
N GLU A 164 -21.60 4.83 21.54
CA GLU A 164 -22.88 4.13 21.77
C GLU A 164 -23.95 5.07 22.33
N ILE A 165 -23.63 5.83 23.37
CA ILE A 165 -24.58 6.75 24.02
C ILE A 165 -24.98 7.88 23.08
N THR A 166 -24.02 8.48 22.37
CA THR A 166 -24.31 9.62 21.50
C THR A 166 -25.08 9.24 20.24
N THR A 167 -24.84 8.04 19.67
CA THR A 167 -25.61 7.57 18.52
C THR A 167 -27.07 7.27 18.86
N ALA A 168 -27.39 6.96 20.12
CA ALA A 168 -28.75 6.80 20.60
C ALA A 168 -29.48 8.14 20.85
N THR A 169 -28.79 9.28 20.79
CA THR A 169 -29.34 10.59 21.16
C THR A 169 -29.73 11.42 19.92
N PRO A 170 -30.96 11.96 19.81
CA PRO A 170 -31.41 12.78 18.67
C PRO A 170 -30.59 14.07 18.43
N LEU A 171 -29.98 14.62 19.49
CA LEU A 171 -29.09 15.80 19.41
C LEU A 171 -27.87 15.58 18.52
N SER A 172 -27.42 14.33 18.36
CA SER A 172 -26.22 14.00 17.58
C SER A 172 -26.41 14.23 16.08
N SER A 173 -27.59 14.00 15.52
CA SER A 173 -27.82 14.10 14.08
C SER A 173 -27.95 15.53 13.55
N GLN A 174 -28.11 16.52 14.44
CA GLN A 174 -28.37 17.92 14.08
C GLN A 174 -27.19 18.86 14.37
N ASN A 175 -26.17 18.40 15.11
CA ASN A 175 -25.05 19.25 15.50
C ASN A 175 -23.75 18.88 14.76
N PRO A 176 -23.21 19.79 13.92
CA PRO A 176 -22.04 19.49 13.09
C PRO A 176 -20.75 19.26 13.91
N LEU A 177 -20.59 19.92 15.06
CA LEU A 177 -19.42 19.77 15.93
C LEU A 177 -19.40 18.40 16.61
N LEU A 178 -20.55 17.95 17.10
CA LEU A 178 -20.69 16.62 17.71
C LEU A 178 -20.50 15.51 16.66
N LEU A 179 -21.06 15.66 15.47
CA LEU A 179 -20.81 14.75 14.34
C LEU A 179 -19.33 14.70 13.96
N TYR A 180 -18.66 15.85 13.91
CA TYR A 180 -17.23 15.94 13.65
C TYR A 180 -16.40 15.19 14.70
N GLN A 181 -16.66 15.37 16.00
CA GLN A 181 -15.95 14.61 17.03
C GLN A 181 -16.25 13.11 16.99
N SER A 182 -17.53 12.76 16.79
CA SER A 182 -17.94 11.37 16.67
C SER A 182 -17.26 10.69 15.46
N ALA A 183 -17.09 11.40 14.35
CA ALA A 183 -16.34 10.91 13.20
C ALA A 183 -14.86 10.69 13.52
N ARG A 184 -14.23 11.60 14.27
CA ARG A 184 -12.84 11.43 14.73
C ARG A 184 -12.70 10.24 15.68
N ALA A 185 -13.64 10.05 16.59
CA ALA A 185 -13.71 8.91 17.50
C ALA A 185 -13.86 7.60 16.73
N ALA A 186 -14.84 7.51 15.82
CA ALA A 186 -15.04 6.35 14.96
C ALA A 186 -13.78 6.04 14.13
N ARG A 187 -13.09 7.06 13.60
CA ARG A 187 -11.82 6.88 12.90
C ARG A 187 -10.73 6.32 13.81
N ALA A 188 -10.60 6.83 15.05
CA ALA A 188 -9.61 6.36 16.01
C ALA A 188 -9.84 4.91 16.44
N LEU A 189 -11.11 4.47 16.48
CA LEU A 189 -11.52 3.09 16.73
C LEU A 189 -11.43 2.18 15.49
N GLY A 190 -11.03 2.72 14.33
CA GLY A 190 -10.92 1.97 13.07
C GLY A 190 -12.24 1.76 12.32
N ALA A 191 -13.35 2.31 12.81
CA ALA A 191 -14.68 2.25 12.19
C ALA A 191 -14.82 3.28 11.05
N LEU A 192 -14.02 3.14 9.99
CA LEU A 192 -13.91 4.14 8.90
C LEU A 192 -15.22 4.42 8.17
N GLU A 193 -16.02 3.39 7.87
CA GLU A 193 -17.33 3.56 7.21
C GLU A 193 -18.29 4.39 8.09
N ARG A 194 -18.30 4.12 9.40
CA ARG A 194 -19.10 4.90 10.35
C ARG A 194 -18.58 6.34 10.48
N ALA A 195 -17.26 6.50 10.50
CA ALA A 195 -16.62 7.81 10.53
C ALA A 195 -17.01 8.65 9.30
N ALA A 196 -17.11 8.01 8.12
CA ALA A 196 -17.55 8.66 6.89
C ALA A 196 -19.02 9.09 6.97
N GLU A 197 -19.92 8.22 7.43
CA GLU A 197 -21.34 8.59 7.61
C GLU A 197 -21.50 9.84 8.47
N LEU A 198 -20.77 9.90 9.59
CA LEU A 198 -20.83 11.02 10.53
C LEU A 198 -20.25 12.31 9.95
N ILE A 199 -19.07 12.25 9.32
CA ILE A 199 -18.41 13.46 8.80
C ILE A 199 -19.10 14.02 7.56
N PHE A 200 -19.64 13.18 6.68
CA PHE A 200 -20.41 13.65 5.53
C PHE A 200 -21.77 14.23 5.97
N ALA A 201 -22.38 13.70 7.03
CA ALA A 201 -23.54 14.34 7.65
C ALA A 201 -23.18 15.73 8.20
N ALA A 202 -22.03 15.88 8.88
CA ALA A 202 -21.54 17.18 9.35
C ALA A 202 -21.30 18.15 8.19
N ASN A 203 -20.69 17.68 7.10
CA ASN A 203 -20.41 18.48 5.91
C ASN A 203 -21.69 18.93 5.19
N ASN A 204 -22.77 18.14 5.23
CA ASN A 204 -24.05 18.55 4.68
C ASN A 204 -24.70 19.70 5.48
N ILE A 205 -24.41 19.79 6.79
CA ILE A 205 -24.92 20.86 7.65
C ILE A 205 -24.05 22.13 7.51
N LEU A 206 -22.72 21.98 7.47
CA LEU A 206 -21.75 23.07 7.33
C LEU A 206 -20.77 22.81 6.17
N PRO A 207 -21.18 23.00 4.90
CA PRO A 207 -20.36 22.66 3.74
C PRO A 207 -19.16 23.58 3.52
N ASP A 208 -19.20 24.81 4.05
CA ASP A 208 -18.13 25.81 3.90
C ASP A 208 -17.06 25.72 5.00
N ASP A 209 -17.23 24.82 5.99
CA ASP A 209 -16.25 24.63 7.06
C ASP A 209 -15.05 23.80 6.55
N GLY A 210 -13.89 24.45 6.50
CA GLY A 210 -12.71 23.81 5.93
C GLY A 210 -12.16 22.62 6.70
N MET A 211 -12.38 22.54 8.01
CA MET A 211 -11.90 21.42 8.82
C MET A 211 -12.81 20.20 8.65
N ILE A 212 -14.13 20.41 8.62
CA ILE A 212 -15.10 19.37 8.30
C ILE A 212 -14.85 18.84 6.89
N ALA A 213 -14.71 19.72 5.89
CA ALA A 213 -14.43 19.32 4.52
C ALA A 213 -13.11 18.55 4.40
N SER A 214 -12.02 19.06 5.01
CA SER A 214 -10.72 18.38 4.98
C SER A 214 -10.77 16.99 5.61
N LEU A 215 -11.45 16.84 6.74
CA LEU A 215 -11.62 15.53 7.40
C LEU A 215 -12.54 14.60 6.59
N ALA A 216 -13.61 15.11 5.98
CA ALA A 216 -14.50 14.34 5.13
C ALA A 216 -13.77 13.73 3.95
N VAL A 217 -12.95 14.53 3.26
CA VAL A 217 -12.14 14.08 2.13
C VAL A 217 -11.10 13.06 2.58
N ASP A 218 -10.41 13.29 3.70
CA ASP A 218 -9.38 12.38 4.21
C ASP A 218 -9.97 11.04 4.67
N ILE A 219 -11.13 11.04 5.33
CA ILE A 219 -11.85 9.81 5.74
C ILE A 219 -12.40 9.09 4.52
N GLY A 220 -13.06 9.80 3.59
CA GLY A 220 -13.61 9.20 2.36
C GLY A 220 -12.53 8.52 1.52
N ARG A 221 -11.33 9.11 1.47
CA ARG A 221 -10.14 8.50 0.86
C ARG A 221 -9.71 7.20 1.55
N GLN A 222 -9.77 7.13 2.87
CA GLN A 222 -9.35 5.97 3.67
C GLN A 222 -10.39 4.85 3.69
N CYS A 223 -11.67 5.18 3.48
CA CYS A 223 -12.74 4.19 3.49
C CYS A 223 -12.49 3.09 2.46
N PRO A 224 -12.47 1.81 2.87
CA PRO A 224 -12.29 0.71 1.93
C PRO A 224 -13.42 0.62 0.91
N SER A 225 -14.65 1.00 1.25
CA SER A 225 -15.75 0.98 0.29
C SER A 225 -15.60 2.08 -0.77
N ASP A 226 -16.17 1.83 -1.95
CA ASP A 226 -16.27 2.83 -3.01
C ASP A 226 -17.43 3.84 -2.77
N ARG A 227 -18.22 3.67 -1.67
CA ARG A 227 -19.38 4.51 -1.33
C ARG A 227 -19.02 5.99 -1.19
N TRP A 228 -17.82 6.27 -0.69
CA TRP A 228 -17.40 7.62 -0.32
C TRP A 228 -16.46 8.27 -1.34
N VAL A 229 -16.10 7.59 -2.43
CA VAL A 229 -15.13 8.11 -3.41
C VAL A 229 -15.70 9.33 -4.13
N SER A 230 -16.86 9.20 -4.79
CA SER A 230 -17.46 10.35 -5.51
C SER A 230 -17.84 11.49 -4.56
N PRO A 231 -18.54 11.26 -3.43
CA PRO A 231 -18.84 12.33 -2.49
C PRO A 231 -17.58 13.05 -1.96
N ALA A 232 -16.49 12.32 -1.69
CA ALA A 232 -15.24 12.94 -1.23
C ALA A 232 -14.57 13.78 -2.33
N ILE A 233 -14.62 13.35 -3.59
CA ILE A 233 -14.13 14.15 -4.72
C ILE A 233 -14.93 15.45 -4.84
N ASP A 234 -16.27 15.37 -4.77
CA ASP A 234 -17.13 16.54 -4.89
C ASP A 234 -16.89 17.56 -3.77
N VAL A 235 -16.73 17.08 -2.53
CA VAL A 235 -16.38 17.95 -1.39
C VAL A 235 -15.00 18.57 -1.60
N ALA A 236 -14.00 17.79 -2.03
CA ALA A 236 -12.65 18.28 -2.24
C ALA A 236 -12.54 19.35 -3.34
N GLU A 237 -13.22 19.15 -4.46
CA GLU A 237 -13.25 20.09 -5.59
C GLU A 237 -13.88 21.43 -5.21
N LYS A 238 -14.94 21.41 -4.41
CA LYS A 238 -15.54 22.65 -3.86
C LYS A 238 -14.61 23.30 -2.83
N ALA A 239 -14.15 22.51 -1.86
CA ALA A 239 -13.33 22.95 -0.74
C ALA A 239 -12.05 23.65 -1.19
N ARG A 240 -11.33 23.11 -2.19
CA ARG A 240 -10.07 23.72 -2.68
C ARG A 240 -10.28 25.09 -3.32
N LEU A 241 -11.46 25.37 -3.88
CA LEU A 241 -11.77 26.64 -4.54
C LEU A 241 -12.32 27.69 -3.56
N GLN A 242 -13.03 27.25 -2.51
CA GLN A 242 -13.76 28.13 -1.59
C GLN A 242 -12.98 28.43 -0.30
N ILE A 243 -12.17 27.49 0.18
CA ILE A 243 -11.41 27.66 1.43
C ILE A 243 -10.15 28.48 1.16
N LYS A 244 -9.96 29.54 1.96
CA LYS A 244 -8.80 30.44 1.82
C LYS A 244 -7.56 29.99 2.60
N ASN A 245 -7.69 29.09 3.58
CA ASN A 245 -6.57 28.64 4.39
C ASN A 245 -5.65 27.68 3.58
N PRO A 246 -4.39 28.06 3.29
CA PRO A 246 -3.50 27.28 2.43
C PRO A 246 -3.18 25.87 2.97
N GLU A 247 -3.06 25.70 4.29
CA GLU A 247 -2.75 24.41 4.89
C GLU A 247 -3.92 23.42 4.73
N ILE A 248 -5.15 23.91 4.83
CA ILE A 248 -6.35 23.10 4.62
C ILE A 248 -6.45 22.70 3.14
N VAL A 249 -6.27 23.66 2.23
CA VAL A 249 -6.27 23.41 0.78
C VAL A 249 -5.21 22.36 0.41
N GLN A 250 -3.99 22.47 0.96
CA GLN A 250 -2.95 21.48 0.76
C GLN A 250 -3.40 20.06 1.18
N ARG A 251 -4.01 19.91 2.37
CA ARG A 251 -4.51 18.60 2.84
C ARG A 251 -5.61 18.04 1.94
N VAL A 252 -6.49 18.92 1.46
CA VAL A 252 -7.56 18.57 0.50
C VAL A 252 -6.96 18.10 -0.82
N VAL A 253 -6.01 18.84 -1.41
CA VAL A 253 -5.35 18.50 -2.68
C VAL A 253 -4.61 17.16 -2.58
N VAL A 254 -3.86 16.92 -1.50
CA VAL A 254 -3.18 15.63 -1.27
C VAL A 254 -4.18 14.47 -1.25
N SER A 255 -5.34 14.67 -0.61
CA SER A 255 -6.35 13.63 -0.50
C SER A 255 -7.12 13.42 -1.80
N LEU A 256 -7.43 14.50 -2.51
CA LEU A 256 -8.07 14.52 -3.82
C LEU A 256 -7.24 13.80 -4.89
N ALA A 257 -5.93 14.08 -4.95
CA ALA A 257 -5.03 13.38 -5.88
C ALA A 257 -5.11 11.85 -5.70
N ARG A 258 -5.12 11.39 -4.44
CA ARG A 258 -5.23 9.96 -4.10
C ARG A 258 -6.63 9.39 -4.36
N LEU A 259 -7.68 10.20 -4.23
CA LEU A 259 -9.05 9.82 -4.55
C LEU A 259 -9.25 9.63 -6.06
N TYR A 260 -8.58 10.41 -6.90
CA TYR A 260 -8.66 10.24 -8.36
C TYR A 260 -8.23 8.85 -8.82
N VAL A 261 -7.19 8.28 -8.20
CA VAL A 261 -6.75 6.90 -8.47
C VAL A 261 -7.86 5.88 -8.18
N ARG A 262 -8.74 6.17 -7.23
CA ARG A 262 -9.86 5.30 -6.85
C ARG A 262 -11.11 5.48 -7.72
N SER A 263 -11.10 6.44 -8.65
CA SER A 263 -12.22 6.63 -9.56
C SER A 263 -12.30 5.50 -10.59
N ASN A 264 -13.50 5.20 -11.09
CA ASN A 264 -13.72 4.08 -12.00
C ASN A 264 -13.12 4.28 -13.41
N ASN A 265 -12.70 5.51 -13.75
CA ASN A 265 -12.15 5.86 -15.06
C ASN A 265 -10.74 6.45 -14.92
N PRO A 266 -9.69 5.65 -15.19
CA PRO A 266 -8.32 6.09 -14.95
C PRO A 266 -7.84 7.16 -15.96
N LEU A 267 -8.38 7.21 -17.18
CA LEU A 267 -8.05 8.27 -18.15
C LEU A 267 -8.55 9.64 -17.68
N ASN A 268 -9.80 9.69 -17.17
CA ASN A 268 -10.33 10.92 -16.58
C ASN A 268 -9.52 11.30 -15.33
N ALA A 269 -9.15 10.34 -14.48
CA ALA A 269 -8.31 10.58 -13.30
C ALA A 269 -6.98 11.26 -13.67
N LEU A 270 -6.29 10.77 -14.72
CA LEU A 270 -5.05 11.37 -15.23
C LEU A 270 -5.27 12.82 -15.70
N ALA A 271 -6.34 13.07 -16.46
CA ALA A 271 -6.66 14.42 -16.92
C ALA A 271 -6.90 15.40 -15.76
N GLN A 272 -7.57 14.95 -14.69
CA GLN A 272 -7.78 15.78 -13.50
C GLN A 272 -6.50 15.99 -12.69
N LEU A 273 -5.65 14.96 -12.57
CA LEU A 273 -4.34 15.07 -11.93
C LEU A 273 -3.42 16.07 -12.67
N GLU A 274 -3.47 16.10 -14.00
CA GLU A 274 -2.72 17.08 -14.79
C GLU A 274 -3.22 18.51 -14.56
N LYS A 275 -4.54 18.72 -14.45
CA LYS A 275 -5.10 20.03 -14.08
C LYS A 275 -4.66 20.44 -12.68
N LEU A 276 -4.68 19.53 -11.71
CA LEU A 276 -4.17 19.80 -10.36
C LEU A 276 -2.67 20.15 -10.39
N ALA A 277 -1.86 19.44 -11.18
CA ALA A 277 -0.43 19.73 -11.33
C ALA A 277 -0.15 21.10 -11.97
N LYS A 278 -1.08 21.66 -12.74
CA LYS A 278 -0.93 23.00 -13.35
C LYS A 278 -1.33 24.13 -12.40
N HIS A 279 -2.37 23.92 -11.59
CA HIS A 279 -2.96 24.98 -10.77
C HIS A 279 -2.55 24.95 -9.30
N GLU A 280 -2.22 23.77 -8.74
CA GLU A 280 -2.05 23.53 -7.31
C GLU A 280 -0.65 22.95 -6.96
N ASN A 281 0.39 23.41 -7.68
CA ASN A 281 1.77 22.91 -7.60
C ASN A 281 2.66 23.73 -6.67
N THR A 282 2.12 24.26 -5.57
CA THR A 282 2.83 25.22 -4.71
C THR A 282 3.52 24.57 -3.51
N HIS A 283 3.11 23.36 -3.11
CA HIS A 283 3.61 22.69 -1.91
C HIS A 283 4.15 21.28 -2.21
N PRO A 284 5.37 20.90 -1.73
CA PRO A 284 5.99 19.60 -2.01
C PRO A 284 5.07 18.39 -1.78
N ALA A 285 4.35 18.36 -0.65
CA ALA A 285 3.43 17.27 -0.33
C ALA A 285 2.32 17.05 -1.39
N SER A 286 1.76 18.13 -1.96
CA SER A 286 0.74 18.06 -2.99
C SER A 286 1.31 17.48 -4.28
N VAL A 287 2.48 17.97 -4.70
CA VAL A 287 3.18 17.50 -5.92
C VAL A 287 3.53 16.03 -5.82
N ARG A 288 4.09 15.61 -4.68
CA ARG A 288 4.42 14.19 -4.41
C ARG A 288 3.18 13.31 -4.47
N ALA A 289 2.04 13.78 -3.94
CA ALA A 289 0.78 13.05 -4.00
C ALA A 289 0.23 12.92 -5.43
N ILE A 290 0.34 13.98 -6.25
CA ILE A 290 -0.05 13.98 -7.65
C ILE A 290 0.85 13.03 -8.46
N ALA A 291 2.17 13.16 -8.35
CA ALA A 291 3.15 12.31 -9.03
C ALA A 291 2.98 10.83 -8.64
N ARG A 292 2.74 10.55 -7.35
CA ARG A 292 2.41 9.19 -6.89
C ARG A 292 1.15 8.65 -7.55
N SER A 293 0.12 9.49 -7.68
CA SER A 293 -1.16 9.09 -8.27
C SER A 293 -1.03 8.83 -9.77
N GLN A 294 -0.24 9.63 -10.48
CA GLN A 294 0.12 9.40 -11.89
C GLN A 294 0.85 8.05 -12.06
N MET A 295 1.84 7.74 -11.20
CA MET A 295 2.52 6.44 -11.25
C MET A 295 1.60 5.25 -10.95
N LEU A 296 0.67 5.37 -9.99
CA LEU A 296 -0.30 4.32 -9.69
C LEU A 296 -1.23 4.03 -10.88
N LEU A 297 -1.45 5.04 -11.72
CA LEU A 297 -2.17 4.94 -12.99
C LEU A 297 -1.25 4.54 -14.17
N GLY A 298 0.02 4.20 -13.94
CA GLY A 298 0.95 3.75 -14.98
C GLY A 298 1.74 4.87 -15.67
N GLU A 299 1.50 6.14 -15.35
CA GLU A 299 2.09 7.30 -16.00
C GLU A 299 3.39 7.79 -15.32
N THR A 300 4.43 6.95 -15.34
CA THR A 300 5.71 7.24 -14.67
C THR A 300 6.48 8.42 -15.28
N SER A 301 6.44 8.58 -16.60
CA SER A 301 7.08 9.72 -17.29
C SER A 301 6.44 11.04 -16.89
N THR A 302 5.10 11.07 -16.84
CA THR A 302 4.31 12.24 -16.43
C THR A 302 4.57 12.59 -14.96
N ALA A 303 4.74 11.58 -14.09
CA ALA A 303 5.12 11.78 -12.69
C ALA A 303 6.49 12.47 -12.55
N PHE A 304 7.50 12.01 -13.29
CA PHE A 304 8.82 12.65 -13.30
C PHE A 304 8.74 14.11 -13.79
N LEU A 305 8.00 14.37 -14.88
CA LEU A 305 7.82 15.73 -15.41
C LEU A 305 7.09 16.66 -14.44
N THR A 306 6.16 16.14 -13.64
CA THR A 306 5.46 16.90 -12.60
C THR A 306 6.43 17.32 -11.49
N LEU A 307 7.24 16.38 -10.99
CA LEU A 307 8.28 16.67 -9.98
C LEU A 307 9.34 17.63 -10.51
N LYS A 308 9.81 17.42 -11.75
CA LYS A 308 10.83 18.26 -12.40
C LYS A 308 10.37 19.72 -12.52
N ARG A 309 9.16 19.96 -13.02
CA ARG A 309 8.59 21.33 -13.13
C ARG A 309 8.52 22.03 -11.78
N PHE A 310 8.17 21.30 -10.71
CA PHE A 310 8.17 21.84 -9.36
C PHE A 310 9.59 22.22 -8.91
N ALA A 311 10.57 21.34 -9.13
CA ALA A 311 11.97 21.56 -8.77
C ALA A 311 12.67 22.67 -9.58
N GLU A 312 12.21 22.97 -10.80
CA GLU A 312 12.72 24.09 -11.59
C GLU A 312 12.18 25.45 -11.11
N SER A 313 10.97 25.45 -10.55
CA SER A 313 10.30 26.68 -10.08
C SER A 313 10.55 26.98 -8.60
N ASN A 314 11.07 26.02 -7.84
CA ASN A 314 11.25 26.09 -6.38
C ASN A 314 12.55 25.39 -5.99
N ASN A 315 13.19 25.79 -4.88
CA ASN A 315 14.33 25.04 -4.35
C ASN A 315 13.88 23.64 -3.89
N PRO A 316 14.28 22.53 -4.54
CA PRO A 316 13.73 21.22 -4.25
C PRO A 316 14.26 20.68 -2.92
N THR A 317 13.35 20.21 -2.08
CA THR A 317 13.72 19.43 -0.88
C THR A 317 14.38 18.10 -1.27
N ALA A 318 15.19 17.52 -0.39
CA ALA A 318 15.78 16.19 -0.60
C ALA A 318 14.74 15.11 -0.96
N GLU A 319 13.54 15.16 -0.39
CA GLU A 319 12.46 14.20 -0.70
C GLU A 319 11.98 14.27 -2.15
N ILE A 320 11.89 15.48 -2.72
CA ILE A 320 11.52 15.68 -4.13
C ILE A 320 12.61 15.11 -5.04
N LEU A 321 13.88 15.36 -4.69
CA LEU A 321 15.01 14.82 -5.44
C LEU A 321 15.03 13.28 -5.39
N TYR A 322 14.77 12.68 -4.22
CA TYR A 322 14.67 11.23 -4.10
C TYR A 322 13.52 10.66 -4.92
N ASP A 323 12.35 11.30 -4.93
CA ASP A 323 11.21 10.87 -5.75
C ASP A 323 11.52 11.03 -7.27
N MET A 324 12.28 12.06 -7.67
CA MET A 324 12.75 12.21 -9.05
C MET A 324 13.73 11.10 -9.44
N VAL A 325 14.72 10.80 -8.59
CA VAL A 325 15.65 9.68 -8.79
C VAL A 325 14.89 8.35 -8.88
N GLY A 326 13.94 8.14 -7.97
CA GLY A 326 13.13 6.92 -7.95
C GLY A 326 12.23 6.76 -9.16
N THR A 327 11.62 7.85 -9.66
CA THR A 327 10.83 7.81 -10.89
C THR A 327 11.68 7.55 -12.14
N LEU A 328 12.94 8.02 -12.20
CA LEU A 328 13.90 7.64 -13.25
C LEU A 328 14.30 6.17 -13.16
N ALA A 329 14.61 5.67 -11.96
CA ALA A 329 14.91 4.25 -11.74
C ALA A 329 13.72 3.35 -12.13
N ALA A 330 12.50 3.76 -11.83
CA ALA A 330 11.28 3.07 -12.25
C ALA A 330 11.09 3.05 -13.78
N GLN A 331 11.67 4.00 -14.51
CA GLN A 331 11.73 3.99 -15.99
C GLN A 331 12.92 3.18 -16.54
N ASN A 332 13.65 2.46 -15.68
CA ASN A 332 14.89 1.76 -16.02
C ASN A 332 16.02 2.68 -16.52
N LYS A 333 16.00 3.97 -16.13
CA LYS A 333 17.03 4.98 -16.43
C LYS A 333 18.02 5.09 -15.26
N VAL A 334 18.73 3.98 -15.00
CA VAL A 334 19.62 3.86 -13.84
C VAL A 334 20.76 4.88 -13.90
N PRO A 335 21.51 5.04 -15.02
CA PRO A 335 22.60 6.03 -15.09
C PRO A 335 22.13 7.46 -14.79
N GLU A 336 21.01 7.88 -15.38
CA GLU A 336 20.46 9.23 -15.18
C GLU A 336 19.95 9.43 -13.75
N ALA A 337 19.39 8.38 -13.13
CA ALA A 337 18.97 8.41 -11.73
C ALA A 337 20.16 8.62 -10.79
N ILE A 338 21.26 7.90 -11.01
CA ILE A 338 22.48 8.04 -10.19
C ILE A 338 23.15 9.40 -10.43
N GLU A 339 23.25 9.82 -11.69
CA GLU A 339 23.83 11.13 -12.05
C GLU A 339 23.04 12.27 -11.40
N LEU A 340 21.71 12.23 -11.44
CA LEU A 340 20.85 13.21 -10.77
C LEU A 340 21.12 13.25 -9.27
N MET A 341 21.25 12.09 -8.61
CA MET A 341 21.57 12.02 -7.18
C MET A 341 22.94 12.65 -6.89
N GLN A 342 23.98 12.27 -7.63
CA GLN A 342 25.35 12.76 -7.42
C GLN A 342 25.48 14.27 -7.70
N LYS A 343 24.79 14.79 -8.72
CA LYS A 343 24.75 16.24 -9.00
C LYS A 343 24.01 17.02 -7.93
N SER A 344 22.96 16.44 -7.35
CA SER A 344 22.15 17.10 -6.33
C SER A 344 22.79 17.09 -4.93
N PHE A 345 23.70 16.14 -4.68
CA PHE A 345 24.43 16.01 -3.41
C PHE A 345 25.93 15.91 -3.70
N ALA A 346 26.66 17.04 -3.57
CA ALA A 346 28.12 17.02 -3.65
C ALA A 346 28.73 16.00 -2.67
N ASP A 347 29.89 15.42 -2.97
CA ASP A 347 30.49 14.34 -2.17
C ASP A 347 30.60 14.66 -0.67
N ALA A 348 30.94 15.91 -0.32
CA ALA A 348 31.02 16.38 1.06
C ALA A 348 29.65 16.43 1.78
N ASN A 349 28.56 16.56 1.03
CA ASN A 349 27.18 16.67 1.51
C ASN A 349 26.36 15.39 1.25
N MET A 350 27.00 14.31 0.81
CA MET A 350 26.34 13.05 0.53
C MET A 350 25.76 12.45 1.82
N THR A 351 24.43 12.44 1.92
CA THR A 351 23.71 11.90 3.07
C THR A 351 23.77 10.37 3.12
N VAL A 352 23.52 9.80 4.30
CA VAL A 352 23.42 8.34 4.49
C VAL A 352 22.27 7.80 3.63
N GLU A 353 21.14 8.49 3.60
CA GLU A 353 19.97 8.14 2.81
C GLU A 353 20.24 8.18 1.30
N ALA A 354 20.89 9.24 0.78
CA ALA A 354 21.26 9.31 -0.63
C ALA A 354 22.20 8.16 -1.03
N SER A 355 23.20 7.87 -0.19
CA SER A 355 24.12 6.74 -0.37
C SER A 355 23.40 5.40 -0.37
N ALA A 356 22.41 5.23 0.53
CA ALA A 356 21.59 4.02 0.62
C ALA A 356 20.71 3.83 -0.61
N ILE A 357 20.14 4.91 -1.16
CA ILE A 357 19.34 4.88 -2.40
C ILE A 357 20.21 4.47 -3.59
N ILE A 358 21.42 5.04 -3.73
CA ILE A 358 22.36 4.66 -4.78
C ILE A 358 22.71 3.17 -4.67
N GLY A 359 23.12 2.72 -3.47
CA GLY A 359 23.42 1.31 -3.21
C GLY A 359 22.24 0.39 -3.51
N HIS A 360 21.02 0.80 -3.16
CA HIS A 360 19.80 0.07 -3.46
C HIS A 360 19.55 -0.05 -4.97
N ILE A 361 19.61 1.08 -5.71
CA ILE A 361 19.38 1.08 -7.16
C ILE A 361 20.37 0.16 -7.85
N TYR A 362 21.67 0.24 -7.53
CA TYR A 362 22.67 -0.66 -8.09
C TYR A 362 22.44 -2.13 -7.72
N ALA A 363 22.15 -2.43 -6.45
CA ALA A 363 21.95 -3.81 -6.00
C ALA A 363 20.80 -4.48 -6.76
N TRP A 364 19.70 -3.77 -6.95
CA TRP A 364 18.52 -4.28 -7.64
C TRP A 364 18.63 -4.18 -9.17
N ALA A 365 19.47 -3.29 -9.70
CA ALA A 365 19.87 -3.26 -11.11
C ALA A 365 20.85 -4.39 -11.49
N GLY A 366 21.21 -5.28 -10.55
CA GLY A 366 22.16 -6.37 -10.79
C GLY A 366 23.62 -5.95 -10.78
N GLU A 367 23.91 -4.67 -10.49
CA GLU A 367 25.25 -4.09 -10.46
C GLU A 367 25.90 -4.26 -9.08
N ILE A 368 26.03 -5.52 -8.64
CA ILE A 368 26.43 -5.89 -7.28
C ILE A 368 27.77 -5.25 -6.90
N LYS A 369 28.76 -5.29 -7.80
CA LYS A 369 30.09 -4.71 -7.55
C LYS A 369 30.04 -3.22 -7.29
N LEU A 370 29.15 -2.50 -7.97
CA LEU A 370 28.94 -1.07 -7.76
C LEU A 370 28.14 -0.80 -6.48
N ALA A 371 27.20 -1.67 -6.11
CA ALA A 371 26.37 -1.51 -4.91
C ALA A 371 27.16 -1.66 -3.60
N LEU A 372 28.07 -2.64 -3.52
CA LEU A 372 28.73 -3.04 -2.27
C LEU A 372 29.48 -1.89 -1.56
N PRO A 373 30.28 -1.03 -2.22
CA PRO A 373 30.96 0.08 -1.55
C PRO A 373 29.98 1.07 -0.90
N TRP A 374 28.87 1.39 -1.57
CA TRP A 374 27.83 2.28 -1.05
C TRP A 374 27.14 1.67 0.17
N LEU A 375 26.70 0.42 0.07
CA LEU A 375 26.00 -0.26 1.16
C LEU A 375 26.89 -0.44 2.40
N LYS A 376 28.17 -0.80 2.22
CA LYS A 376 29.13 -0.90 3.32
C LYS A 376 29.39 0.45 3.97
N SER A 377 29.58 1.51 3.18
CA SER A 377 29.75 2.88 3.68
C SER A 377 28.54 3.34 4.52
N VAL A 378 27.33 3.03 4.06
CA VAL A 378 26.08 3.29 4.79
C VAL A 378 26.07 2.59 6.14
N LEU A 379 26.45 1.31 6.20
CA LEU A 379 26.47 0.54 7.45
C LEU A 379 27.58 0.96 8.42
N ILE A 380 28.69 1.50 7.92
CA ILE A 380 29.72 2.12 8.77
C ILE A 380 29.17 3.38 9.45
N LYS A 381 28.49 4.24 8.69
CA LYS A 381 27.92 5.51 9.19
C LYS A 381 26.63 5.31 10.00
N SER A 382 25.85 4.29 9.67
CA SER A 382 24.57 3.96 10.31
C SER A 382 24.44 2.44 10.48
N PRO A 383 25.02 1.87 11.55
CA PRO A 383 25.05 0.42 11.80
C PRO A 383 23.68 -0.24 12.01
N ASN A 384 22.61 0.56 12.08
CA ASN A 384 21.23 0.09 12.24
C ASN A 384 20.35 0.35 10.99
N HIS A 385 20.95 0.66 9.84
CA HIS A 385 20.21 0.96 8.62
C HIS A 385 19.56 -0.29 8.00
N ALA A 386 18.26 -0.49 8.27
CA ALA A 386 17.52 -1.71 7.91
C ALA A 386 17.55 -2.04 6.41
N SER A 387 17.28 -1.06 5.53
CA SER A 387 17.26 -1.29 4.08
C SER A 387 18.63 -1.68 3.54
N ALA A 388 19.73 -1.16 4.13
CA ALA A 388 21.07 -1.47 3.65
C ALA A 388 21.45 -2.92 3.97
N PHE A 389 21.05 -3.44 5.14
CA PHE A 389 21.18 -4.87 5.43
C PHE A 389 20.33 -5.74 4.49
N ALA A 390 19.11 -5.30 4.16
CA ALA A 390 18.24 -6.05 3.26
C ALA A 390 18.80 -6.10 1.83
N ASP A 391 19.36 -5.00 1.34
CA ASP A 391 19.97 -4.94 0.02
C ASP A 391 21.33 -5.68 -0.01
N LEU A 392 22.11 -5.63 1.07
CA LEU A 392 23.34 -6.42 1.20
C LEU A 392 23.04 -7.93 1.26
N SER A 393 21.96 -8.32 1.96
CA SER A 393 21.44 -9.70 1.96
C SER A 393 21.12 -10.17 0.55
N LEU A 394 20.48 -9.34 -0.27
CA LEU A 394 20.23 -9.62 -1.68
C LEU A 394 21.54 -9.76 -2.47
N CYS A 395 22.49 -8.86 -2.30
CA CYS A 395 23.80 -8.98 -2.95
C CYS A 395 24.49 -10.30 -2.61
N THR A 396 24.48 -10.72 -1.34
CA THR A 396 25.08 -11.99 -0.91
C THR A 396 24.31 -13.23 -1.38
N GLU A 397 22.99 -13.11 -1.58
CA GLU A 397 22.16 -14.19 -2.16
C GLU A 397 22.61 -14.53 -3.59
N PHE A 398 23.03 -13.53 -4.37
CA PHE A 398 23.56 -13.74 -5.72
C PHE A 398 24.91 -14.48 -5.73
N ASP A 399 25.74 -14.27 -4.71
CA ASP A 399 27.00 -15.01 -4.51
C ASP A 399 26.77 -16.41 -3.91
N ARG A 400 25.50 -16.79 -3.68
CA ARG A 400 25.07 -18.08 -3.09
C ARG A 400 25.57 -18.34 -1.65
N ASP A 401 26.05 -17.31 -0.96
CA ASP A 401 26.31 -17.38 0.49
C ASP A 401 24.98 -17.22 1.25
N TYR A 402 24.16 -18.28 1.21
CA TYR A 402 22.83 -18.27 1.83
C TYR A 402 22.89 -18.13 3.35
N THR A 403 23.98 -18.55 3.99
CA THR A 403 24.18 -18.42 5.44
C THR A 403 24.36 -16.96 5.83
N LEU A 404 25.25 -16.24 5.14
CA LEU A 404 25.42 -14.80 5.35
C LEU A 404 24.18 -14.02 4.93
N ALA A 405 23.58 -14.36 3.79
CA ALA A 405 22.36 -13.73 3.30
C ALA A 405 21.22 -13.84 4.31
N LEU A 406 21.00 -15.02 4.91
CA LEU A 406 19.99 -15.23 5.94
C LEU A 406 20.27 -14.40 7.19
N THR A 407 21.54 -14.36 7.63
CA THR A 407 21.96 -13.58 8.80
C THR A 407 21.72 -12.07 8.59
N LEU A 408 22.08 -11.54 7.43
CA LEU A 408 21.82 -10.15 7.06
C LEU A 408 20.31 -9.86 6.98
N ALA A 409 19.52 -10.80 6.44
CA ALA A 409 18.07 -10.68 6.37
C ALA A 409 17.43 -10.67 7.78
N ASP A 410 17.92 -11.49 8.73
CA ASP A 410 17.47 -11.45 10.13
C ASP A 410 17.74 -10.08 10.77
N PHE A 411 18.94 -9.53 10.54
CA PHE A 411 19.29 -8.21 11.04
C PHE A 411 18.38 -7.12 10.47
N ALA A 412 18.13 -7.13 9.15
CA ALA A 412 17.20 -6.21 8.51
C ALA A 412 15.76 -6.37 9.06
N SER A 413 15.28 -7.61 9.19
CA SER A 413 13.94 -7.96 9.65
C SER A 413 13.66 -7.45 11.07
N SER A 414 14.65 -7.56 11.96
CA SER A 414 14.55 -7.05 13.33
C SER A 414 14.48 -5.52 13.37
N ARG A 415 15.22 -4.85 12.49
CA ARG A 415 15.27 -3.37 12.41
C ARG A 415 14.04 -2.78 11.73
N PHE A 416 13.46 -3.46 10.75
CA PHE A 416 12.21 -3.05 10.14
C PHE A 416 11.02 -3.03 11.12
N LEU A 417 11.09 -3.78 12.22
CA LEU A 417 10.09 -3.68 13.30
C LEU A 417 10.17 -2.35 14.06
N LEU A 418 11.36 -1.75 14.16
CA LEU A 418 11.58 -0.47 14.82
C LEU A 418 11.24 0.70 13.88
N ARG A 419 11.74 0.63 12.64
CA ARG A 419 11.52 1.64 11.62
C ARG A 419 11.39 0.98 10.26
N GLY A 420 10.22 1.14 9.64
CA GLY A 420 9.96 0.65 8.28
C GLY A 420 10.86 1.34 7.23
N PRO A 421 10.90 0.82 5.99
CA PRO A 421 11.68 1.42 4.92
C PRO A 421 11.16 2.83 4.58
N PRO A 422 12.03 3.70 4.05
CA PRO A 422 11.61 5.00 3.54
C PRO A 422 10.61 4.83 2.38
N GLN A 423 9.68 5.77 2.26
CA GLN A 423 8.72 5.79 1.15
C GLN A 423 9.17 6.79 0.08
N ILE A 424 9.97 6.29 -0.87
CA ILE A 424 10.43 7.07 -2.02
C ILE A 424 9.65 6.61 -3.25
N LEU A 425 9.14 7.58 -4.00
CA LEU A 425 8.34 7.32 -5.18
C LEU A 425 9.21 6.65 -6.27
N GLY A 426 8.77 5.50 -6.77
CA GLY A 426 9.47 4.74 -7.82
C GLY A 426 10.59 3.81 -7.34
N ILE A 427 10.93 3.83 -6.05
CA ILE A 427 11.85 2.86 -5.43
C ILE A 427 11.06 1.82 -4.64
N GLU A 428 11.29 0.53 -4.94
CA GLU A 428 10.67 -0.59 -4.25
C GLU A 428 11.61 -1.18 -3.20
N PHE A 429 11.77 -0.50 -2.07
CA PHE A 429 12.55 -1.04 -0.95
C PHE A 429 12.00 -2.38 -0.46
N MET A 430 12.91 -3.24 0.02
CA MET A 430 12.50 -4.36 0.86
C MET A 430 11.71 -3.85 2.05
N HIS A 431 10.57 -4.49 2.30
CA HIS A 431 9.75 -4.26 3.48
C HIS A 431 9.54 -5.59 4.20
N GLN A 432 9.09 -5.53 5.45
CA GLN A 432 9.04 -6.68 6.36
C GLN A 432 8.39 -7.93 5.75
N ALA A 433 7.20 -7.79 5.15
CA ALA A 433 6.52 -8.94 4.53
C ALA A 433 7.29 -9.56 3.35
N ARG A 434 7.91 -8.72 2.49
CA ARG A 434 8.72 -9.20 1.35
C ARG A 434 9.99 -9.88 1.85
N LEU A 435 10.69 -9.25 2.80
CA LEU A 435 11.92 -9.78 3.38
C LEU A 435 11.68 -11.12 4.08
N ARG A 436 10.63 -11.24 4.92
CA ARG A 436 10.30 -12.50 5.61
C ARG A 436 9.94 -13.62 4.64
N ARG A 437 9.29 -13.31 3.53
CA ARG A 437 9.08 -14.27 2.43
C ARG A 437 10.40 -14.69 1.78
N ARG A 438 11.36 -13.79 1.59
CA ARG A 438 12.71 -14.20 1.13
C ARG A 438 13.46 -15.04 2.15
N MET A 439 13.37 -14.70 3.43
CA MET A 439 13.97 -15.46 4.52
C MET A 439 13.45 -16.90 4.59
N MET A 440 12.19 -17.14 4.21
CA MET A 440 11.64 -18.50 4.12
C MET A 440 12.46 -19.35 3.16
N PHE A 441 12.84 -18.81 2.01
CA PHE A 441 13.71 -19.47 1.04
C PHE A 441 15.16 -19.58 1.52
N LEU A 442 15.74 -18.49 2.03
CA LEU A 442 17.11 -18.51 2.54
C LEU A 442 17.29 -19.54 3.66
N ALA A 443 16.31 -19.64 4.58
CA ALA A 443 16.29 -20.66 5.62
C ALA A 443 16.25 -22.08 5.03
N ASP A 444 15.42 -22.30 4.01
CA ASP A 444 15.31 -23.58 3.32
C ASP A 444 16.64 -23.96 2.63
N MET A 445 17.34 -23.01 2.00
CA MET A 445 18.65 -23.24 1.35
C MET A 445 19.78 -23.56 2.33
N VAL A 446 19.73 -23.03 3.55
CA VAL A 446 20.69 -23.34 4.62
C VAL A 446 20.31 -24.65 5.36
N GLY A 447 19.14 -25.23 5.07
CA GLY A 447 18.63 -26.43 5.73
C GLY A 447 17.88 -26.17 7.05
N ASP A 448 17.58 -24.91 7.39
CA ASP A 448 16.76 -24.55 8.55
C ASP A 448 15.25 -24.66 8.24
N MET A 449 14.80 -25.92 8.12
CA MET A 449 13.40 -26.26 7.82
C MET A 449 12.43 -25.71 8.87
N LYS A 450 12.86 -25.66 10.15
CA LYS A 450 12.02 -25.18 11.25
C LYS A 450 11.68 -23.71 11.05
N LYS A 451 12.67 -22.87 10.71
CA LYS A 451 12.48 -21.46 10.45
C LYS A 451 11.69 -21.21 9.17
N ALA A 452 11.99 -21.94 8.09
CA ALA A 452 11.24 -21.84 6.84
C ALA A 452 9.73 -22.09 7.06
N ARG A 453 9.37 -23.18 7.77
CA ARG A 453 7.96 -23.50 8.09
C ARG A 453 7.33 -22.51 9.07
N ALA A 454 8.08 -21.98 10.04
CA ALA A 454 7.58 -20.95 10.93
C ALA A 454 7.23 -19.65 10.17
N LEU A 455 8.11 -19.21 9.27
CA LEU A 455 7.89 -18.03 8.41
C LEU A 455 6.70 -18.22 7.45
N GLN A 456 6.52 -19.43 6.91
CA GLN A 456 5.36 -19.77 6.09
C GLN A 456 4.06 -19.66 6.88
N ARG A 457 3.97 -20.31 8.06
CA ARG A 457 2.79 -20.23 8.93
C ARG A 457 2.48 -18.81 9.36
N GLU A 458 3.52 -18.02 9.64
CA GLU A 458 3.37 -16.60 9.95
C GLU A 458 2.81 -15.81 8.75
N SER A 459 3.31 -16.06 7.54
CA SER A 459 2.82 -15.41 6.30
C SER A 459 1.33 -15.66 6.09
N ILE A 460 0.89 -16.92 6.23
CA ILE A 460 -0.51 -17.32 6.13
C ILE A 460 -1.35 -16.56 7.17
N ALA A 461 -0.89 -16.56 8.42
CA ALA A 461 -1.64 -15.97 9.51
C ALA A 461 -1.69 -14.44 9.52
N LYS A 462 -0.76 -13.77 8.82
CA LYS A 462 -0.72 -12.30 8.70
C LYS A 462 -1.58 -11.75 7.56
N ALA A 463 -2.17 -12.62 6.74
CA ALA A 463 -3.02 -12.22 5.61
C ALA A 463 -4.42 -12.87 5.68
N PRO A 464 -5.18 -12.69 6.78
CA PRO A 464 -6.51 -13.28 6.90
C PRO A 464 -7.46 -12.73 5.84
N ILE A 465 -8.47 -13.52 5.46
CA ILE A 465 -9.64 -13.03 4.73
C ILE A 465 -10.52 -12.27 5.72
N VAL A 466 -10.84 -11.02 5.40
CA VAL A 466 -11.68 -10.16 6.24
C VAL A 466 -12.90 -9.75 5.43
N LEU A 467 -14.09 -10.08 5.95
CA LEU A 467 -15.38 -9.83 5.32
C LEU A 467 -16.30 -9.05 6.28
N PRO A 468 -17.41 -8.48 5.78
CA PRO A 468 -18.45 -7.85 6.61
C PRO A 468 -19.21 -8.80 7.55
N TYR A 469 -18.82 -10.08 7.61
CA TYR A 469 -19.46 -11.13 8.40
C TYR A 469 -18.39 -12.16 8.81
N PRO A 470 -18.60 -12.89 9.91
CA PRO A 470 -17.67 -13.92 10.37
C PRO A 470 -17.58 -15.08 9.36
N ILE A 471 -16.39 -15.67 9.24
CA ILE A 471 -16.11 -16.80 8.35
C ILE A 471 -15.20 -17.84 9.01
N HIS A 472 -15.21 -19.05 8.46
CA HIS A 472 -14.17 -20.06 8.68
C HIS A 472 -13.16 -20.02 7.53
N GLU A 473 -11.91 -19.64 7.80
CA GLU A 473 -10.82 -19.61 6.81
C GLU A 473 -9.91 -20.85 6.96
N TRP A 474 -9.44 -21.38 5.84
CA TRP A 474 -8.41 -22.41 5.76
C TRP A 474 -7.01 -21.76 5.66
N PRO A 475 -6.00 -22.18 6.45
CA PRO A 475 -6.04 -23.04 7.63
C PRO A 475 -6.24 -22.17 8.89
N CYS A 476 -7.37 -22.32 9.59
CA CYS A 476 -7.64 -21.54 10.78
C CYS A 476 -6.54 -21.76 11.84
N ARG A 477 -6.09 -20.67 12.48
CA ARG A 477 -4.90 -20.59 13.34
C ARG A 477 -5.01 -21.35 14.69
N ILE A 478 -6.08 -22.11 14.91
CA ILE A 478 -6.43 -22.68 16.21
C ILE A 478 -6.24 -24.20 16.18
N LEU A 479 -5.02 -24.65 16.45
CA LEU A 479 -4.70 -25.91 17.15
C LEU A 479 -5.15 -27.28 16.56
N THR A 480 -5.81 -27.39 15.40
CA THR A 480 -6.34 -28.68 14.92
C THR A 480 -6.12 -28.94 13.42
N GLY A 481 -4.87 -29.02 12.96
CA GLY A 481 -4.57 -29.46 11.59
C GLY A 481 -5.25 -28.65 10.47
N ASN A 482 -5.22 -29.17 9.24
CA ASN A 482 -5.97 -28.58 8.13
C ASN A 482 -7.45 -28.99 8.25
N PRO A 483 -8.42 -28.05 8.19
CA PRO A 483 -9.83 -28.41 8.31
C PRO A 483 -10.25 -29.32 7.15
N ASP A 484 -10.99 -30.38 7.49
CA ASP A 484 -11.56 -31.33 6.52
C ASP A 484 -12.57 -30.62 5.60
N LEU A 485 -12.39 -30.79 4.30
CA LEU A 485 -13.25 -30.21 3.28
C LEU A 485 -14.44 -31.13 2.94
N THR A 486 -14.44 -32.37 3.43
CA THR A 486 -15.48 -33.38 3.16
C THR A 486 -16.87 -32.86 3.52
N GLY A 487 -17.78 -32.90 2.55
CA GLY A 487 -19.16 -32.44 2.71
C GLY A 487 -19.34 -30.91 2.74
N LYS A 488 -18.25 -30.12 2.70
CA LYS A 488 -18.28 -28.65 2.81
C LYS A 488 -18.44 -27.96 1.45
N SER A 489 -19.05 -26.77 1.49
CA SER A 489 -18.98 -25.80 0.40
C SER A 489 -17.79 -24.86 0.61
N VAL A 490 -16.91 -24.79 -0.38
CA VAL A 490 -15.63 -24.09 -0.31
C VAL A 490 -15.61 -22.92 -1.28
N MET A 491 -15.26 -21.74 -0.77
CA MET A 491 -15.00 -20.53 -1.55
C MET A 491 -13.49 -20.31 -1.69
N VAL A 492 -12.96 -20.53 -2.88
CA VAL A 492 -11.55 -20.31 -3.21
C VAL A 492 -11.38 -18.88 -3.73
N LEU A 493 -10.64 -18.08 -2.95
CA LEU A 493 -10.26 -16.72 -3.29
C LEU A 493 -8.91 -16.72 -4.01
N SER A 494 -8.93 -16.28 -5.25
CA SER A 494 -7.72 -16.05 -6.05
C SER A 494 -7.01 -14.74 -5.66
N ASP A 495 -5.75 -14.62 -6.05
CA ASP A 495 -4.89 -13.47 -5.73
C ASP A 495 -5.01 -12.38 -6.82
N MET A 496 -4.11 -11.39 -6.85
CA MET A 496 -4.11 -10.39 -7.89
C MET A 496 -3.64 -11.00 -9.23
N GLY A 497 -2.44 -11.60 -9.30
CA GLY A 497 -1.74 -12.06 -10.52
C GLY A 497 -2.45 -13.12 -11.37
N ILE A 498 -2.75 -12.89 -12.66
CA ILE A 498 -3.25 -13.95 -13.57
C ILE A 498 -2.34 -15.19 -13.58
N GLY A 499 -1.03 -15.00 -13.69
CA GLY A 499 -0.09 -16.11 -13.64
C GLY A 499 -0.12 -16.85 -12.30
N ASP A 500 -0.38 -16.13 -11.20
CA ASP A 500 -0.55 -16.75 -9.88
C ASP A 500 -1.85 -17.57 -9.84
N GLU A 501 -2.96 -17.05 -10.38
CA GLU A 501 -4.23 -17.78 -10.46
C GLU A 501 -4.10 -19.06 -11.29
N ILE A 502 -3.47 -18.99 -12.47
CA ILE A 502 -3.18 -20.17 -13.30
C ILE A 502 -2.31 -21.16 -12.52
N ARG A 503 -1.24 -20.69 -11.85
CA ARG A 503 -0.36 -21.53 -11.04
C ARG A 503 -1.13 -22.31 -9.97
N TYR A 504 -2.07 -21.67 -9.30
CA TYR A 504 -2.85 -22.30 -8.23
C TYR A 504 -3.84 -23.35 -8.75
N THR A 505 -4.15 -23.38 -10.05
CA THR A 505 -4.94 -24.48 -10.64
C THR A 505 -4.23 -25.82 -10.56
N SER A 506 -2.89 -25.84 -10.46
CA SER A 506 -2.10 -27.07 -10.29
C SER A 506 -2.54 -27.91 -9.09
N VAL A 507 -3.07 -27.26 -8.03
CA VAL A 507 -3.55 -27.90 -6.79
C VAL A 507 -5.08 -27.89 -6.65
N LEU A 508 -5.82 -27.24 -7.55
CA LEU A 508 -7.27 -27.03 -7.41
C LEU A 508 -8.05 -28.35 -7.40
N HIS A 509 -7.59 -29.35 -8.15
CA HIS A 509 -8.19 -30.68 -8.21
C HIS A 509 -8.31 -31.36 -6.83
N ASN A 510 -7.39 -31.07 -5.90
CA ASN A 510 -7.48 -31.60 -4.53
C ASN A 510 -8.67 -31.01 -3.77
N ILE A 511 -8.90 -29.69 -3.90
CA ILE A 511 -10.06 -29.03 -3.28
C ILE A 511 -11.36 -29.56 -3.90
N VAL A 512 -11.39 -29.71 -5.22
CA VAL A 512 -12.57 -30.22 -5.94
C VAL A 512 -12.89 -31.67 -5.55
N ARG A 513 -11.87 -32.52 -5.38
CA ARG A 513 -12.03 -33.90 -4.93
C ARG A 513 -12.61 -33.97 -3.50
N ASP A 514 -12.09 -33.14 -2.60
CA ASP A 514 -12.40 -33.26 -1.17
C ASP A 514 -13.67 -32.49 -0.77
N ALA A 515 -14.04 -31.41 -1.48
CA ALA A 515 -15.21 -30.59 -1.17
C ALA A 515 -16.50 -31.10 -1.84
N ARG A 516 -17.65 -30.88 -1.19
CA ARG A 516 -18.97 -31.12 -1.82
C ARG A 516 -19.26 -30.14 -2.95
N LYS A 517 -18.84 -28.88 -2.78
CA LYS A 517 -19.10 -27.81 -3.74
C LYS A 517 -17.96 -26.80 -3.70
N THR A 518 -17.41 -26.46 -4.86
CA THR A 518 -16.32 -25.49 -4.98
C THR A 518 -16.78 -24.29 -5.78
N THR A 519 -16.48 -23.09 -5.29
CA THR A 519 -16.62 -21.82 -6.02
C THR A 519 -15.27 -21.14 -6.06
N LEU A 520 -14.85 -20.67 -7.23
CA LEU A 520 -13.54 -20.06 -7.46
C LEU A 520 -13.72 -18.63 -7.98
N SER A 521 -13.11 -17.64 -7.34
CA SER A 521 -12.97 -16.33 -7.96
C SER A 521 -11.82 -16.32 -8.97
N CYS A 522 -11.92 -15.57 -10.06
CA CYS A 522 -10.82 -15.42 -11.03
C CYS A 522 -10.78 -14.02 -11.65
N ASP A 523 -9.72 -13.69 -12.37
CA ASP A 523 -9.70 -12.58 -13.33
C ASP A 523 -10.71 -12.86 -14.46
N PRO A 524 -11.46 -11.86 -14.96
CA PRO A 524 -12.46 -12.07 -16.01
C PRO A 524 -11.89 -12.73 -17.28
N ARG A 525 -10.62 -12.49 -17.60
CA ARG A 525 -9.95 -13.10 -18.77
C ARG A 525 -9.77 -14.61 -18.65
N LEU A 526 -9.88 -15.17 -17.44
CA LEU A 526 -9.76 -16.60 -17.18
C LEU A 526 -11.12 -17.32 -17.07
N GLU A 527 -12.24 -16.59 -17.08
CA GLU A 527 -13.55 -17.13 -16.72
C GLU A 527 -13.95 -18.34 -17.58
N SER A 528 -13.96 -18.15 -18.90
CA SER A 528 -14.38 -19.20 -19.84
C SER A 528 -13.41 -20.39 -19.84
N LEU A 529 -12.10 -20.13 -19.75
CA LEU A 529 -11.07 -21.15 -19.71
C LEU A 529 -11.20 -22.02 -18.44
N LEU A 530 -11.37 -21.40 -17.27
CA LEU A 530 -11.55 -22.11 -16.01
C LEU A 530 -12.88 -22.87 -15.96
N ALA A 531 -13.98 -22.26 -16.41
CA ALA A 531 -15.29 -22.91 -16.43
C ALA A 531 -15.31 -24.14 -17.34
N ARG A 532 -14.61 -24.11 -18.47
CA ARG A 532 -14.47 -25.25 -19.37
C ARG A 532 -13.53 -26.33 -18.83
N SER A 533 -12.49 -25.92 -18.11
CA SER A 533 -11.50 -26.85 -17.54
C SER A 533 -12.05 -27.59 -16.32
N PHE A 534 -12.84 -26.90 -15.50
CA PHE A 534 -13.44 -27.39 -14.24
C PHE A 534 -14.96 -27.17 -14.25
N PRO A 535 -15.73 -27.95 -15.04
CA PRO A 535 -17.19 -27.77 -15.17
C PRO A 535 -17.96 -27.95 -13.86
N GLU A 536 -17.39 -28.67 -12.89
CA GLU A 536 -17.92 -28.85 -11.54
C GLU A 536 -17.68 -27.64 -10.60
N VAL A 537 -16.83 -26.70 -10.99
CA VAL A 537 -16.50 -25.50 -10.20
C VAL A 537 -17.36 -24.33 -10.67
N ASN A 538 -18.01 -23.67 -9.72
CA ASN A 538 -18.70 -22.41 -10.00
C ASN A 538 -17.67 -21.26 -10.05
N VAL A 539 -17.36 -20.78 -11.25
CA VAL A 539 -16.39 -19.70 -11.46
C VAL A 539 -17.08 -18.33 -11.30
N ILE A 540 -16.42 -17.38 -10.63
CA ILE A 540 -16.91 -16.01 -10.44
C ILE A 540 -15.84 -15.03 -10.92
N PRO A 541 -16.06 -14.33 -12.05
CA PRO A 541 -15.13 -13.31 -12.52
C PRO A 541 -15.15 -12.10 -11.59
N VAL A 542 -13.98 -11.59 -11.24
CA VAL A 542 -13.83 -10.37 -10.45
C VAL A 542 -12.65 -9.57 -11.03
N LEU A 543 -12.90 -8.36 -11.51
CA LEU A 543 -11.82 -7.52 -12.03
C LEU A 543 -10.83 -7.15 -10.92
N ARG A 544 -9.53 -7.36 -11.09
CA ARG A 544 -8.52 -7.04 -10.07
C ARG A 544 -8.09 -5.58 -10.16
N ASP A 545 -7.90 -4.93 -9.01
CA ASP A 545 -7.37 -3.56 -8.96
C ASP A 545 -5.84 -3.61 -8.80
N PHE A 546 -5.15 -3.61 -9.93
CA PHE A 546 -3.70 -3.69 -10.02
C PHE A 546 -3.04 -2.32 -10.16
N PRO A 547 -2.05 -1.98 -9.31
CA PRO A 547 -1.28 -0.76 -9.49
C PRO A 547 -0.56 -0.75 -10.84
N GLY A 548 -0.67 0.35 -11.60
CA GLY A 548 0.02 0.55 -12.88
C GLY A 548 -0.64 -0.12 -14.09
N ILE A 549 -1.84 -0.68 -13.95
CA ILE A 549 -2.64 -1.19 -15.08
C ILE A 549 -3.90 -0.34 -15.20
N LEU A 550 -4.08 0.27 -16.38
CA LEU A 550 -5.19 1.19 -16.69
C LEU A 550 -6.48 0.41 -17.03
N ASN A 551 -7.08 -0.25 -16.05
CA ASN A 551 -8.35 -0.95 -16.26
C ASN A 551 -9.54 -0.11 -15.77
N LYS A 552 -10.52 0.12 -16.64
CA LYS A 552 -11.80 0.70 -16.26
C LYS A 552 -12.56 -0.31 -15.40
N ARG A 553 -12.94 0.08 -14.18
CA ARG A 553 -13.82 -0.74 -13.34
C ARG A 553 -15.27 -0.41 -13.62
N MET A 554 -16.07 -1.46 -13.81
CA MET A 554 -17.52 -1.36 -14.01
C MET A 554 -18.30 -1.69 -12.72
N ASP A 555 -17.65 -2.33 -11.74
CA ASP A 555 -18.23 -2.70 -10.45
C ASP A 555 -17.96 -1.64 -9.37
N ASN A 556 -18.91 -1.46 -8.44
CA ASN A 556 -18.72 -0.67 -7.24
C ASN A 556 -18.59 -1.61 -6.03
N ARG A 557 -17.56 -1.44 -5.20
CA ARG A 557 -17.28 -2.31 -4.05
C ARG A 557 -17.74 -1.64 -2.77
N LYS A 558 -19.03 -1.73 -2.46
CA LYS A 558 -19.63 -1.09 -1.28
C LYS A 558 -19.48 -1.94 -0.01
N LEU A 559 -19.27 -3.25 -0.15
CA LEU A 559 -19.11 -4.19 0.97
C LEU A 559 -17.65 -4.41 1.37
N ALA A 560 -16.70 -3.70 0.76
CA ALA A 560 -15.30 -3.81 1.14
C ALA A 560 -15.07 -3.22 2.55
N VAL A 561 -14.37 -3.99 3.41
CA VAL A 561 -14.04 -3.60 4.79
C VAL A 561 -12.56 -3.34 5.01
N ASN A 562 -11.71 -3.64 4.03
CA ASN A 562 -10.31 -3.22 4.00
C ASN A 562 -9.78 -3.12 2.56
N GLU A 563 -8.68 -2.39 2.38
CA GLU A 563 -8.09 -2.13 1.07
C GLU A 563 -7.58 -3.41 0.37
N PRO A 564 -6.88 -4.36 1.04
CA PRO A 564 -6.42 -5.57 0.38
C PRO A 564 -7.55 -6.41 -0.22
N MET A 565 -8.64 -6.62 0.52
CA MET A 565 -9.80 -7.40 0.02
C MET A 565 -10.54 -6.64 -1.05
N ARG A 566 -10.66 -5.30 -0.92
CA ARG A 566 -11.22 -4.47 -1.99
C ARG A 566 -10.52 -4.71 -3.31
N LYS A 567 -9.22 -4.96 -3.38
CA LYS A 567 -8.51 -5.16 -4.67
C LYS A 567 -8.89 -6.45 -5.40
N ILE A 568 -9.34 -7.47 -4.68
CA ILE A 568 -9.53 -8.83 -5.20
C ILE A 568 -10.94 -9.40 -5.02
N MET A 569 -11.86 -8.64 -4.41
CA MET A 569 -13.25 -9.05 -4.16
C MET A 569 -14.27 -8.05 -4.70
N SER A 570 -15.34 -8.56 -5.31
CA SER A 570 -16.54 -7.78 -5.65
C SER A 570 -17.64 -7.98 -4.61
N ASP A 571 -18.62 -7.07 -4.58
CA ASP A 571 -19.80 -7.22 -3.71
C ASP A 571 -20.57 -8.52 -4.04
N THR A 572 -20.64 -8.91 -5.31
CA THR A 572 -21.24 -10.18 -5.74
C THR A 572 -20.52 -11.38 -5.13
N LEU A 573 -19.19 -11.39 -5.13
CA LEU A 573 -18.40 -12.47 -4.52
C LEU A 573 -18.65 -12.54 -3.00
N ILE A 574 -18.62 -11.37 -2.34
CA ILE A 574 -18.89 -11.25 -0.90
C ILE A 574 -20.30 -11.75 -0.56
N GLN A 575 -21.31 -11.43 -1.35
CA GLN A 575 -22.68 -11.88 -1.11
C GLN A 575 -22.84 -13.39 -1.33
N ARG A 576 -22.29 -13.93 -2.42
CA ARG A 576 -22.36 -15.37 -2.74
C ARG A 576 -21.63 -16.21 -1.69
N GLY A 577 -20.50 -15.72 -1.17
CA GLY A 577 -19.72 -16.42 -0.17
C GLY A 577 -20.30 -16.44 1.25
N ARG A 578 -21.41 -15.72 1.52
CA ARG A 578 -22.11 -15.78 2.83
C ARG A 578 -22.58 -17.18 3.21
N LYS A 579 -22.84 -18.02 2.20
CA LYS A 579 -23.33 -19.40 2.37
C LYS A 579 -22.20 -20.43 2.32
N ALA A 580 -20.95 -20.01 2.14
CA ALA A 580 -19.81 -20.93 2.10
C ALA A 580 -19.47 -21.39 3.51
N ASP A 581 -19.23 -22.68 3.66
CA ASP A 581 -18.81 -23.25 4.95
C ASP A 581 -17.36 -22.86 5.27
N ILE A 582 -16.49 -22.79 4.24
CA ILE A 582 -15.05 -22.51 4.38
C ILE A 582 -14.58 -21.59 3.25
N TRP A 583 -13.71 -20.63 3.59
CA TRP A 583 -12.96 -19.81 2.65
C TRP A 583 -11.50 -20.27 2.57
N VAL A 584 -10.94 -20.33 1.36
CA VAL A 584 -9.56 -20.74 1.11
C VAL A 584 -8.87 -19.67 0.27
N ARG A 585 -7.69 -19.19 0.66
CA ARG A 585 -6.83 -18.43 -0.27
C ARG A 585 -6.05 -19.40 -1.15
N GLY A 586 -6.20 -19.29 -2.47
CA GLY A 586 -5.50 -20.15 -3.43
C GLY A 586 -3.99 -20.20 -3.22
N ARG A 587 -3.39 -19.03 -2.96
CA ARG A 587 -1.96 -18.90 -2.63
C ARG A 587 -1.54 -19.71 -1.41
N HIS A 588 -2.27 -19.61 -0.31
CA HIS A 588 -1.89 -20.29 0.93
C HIS A 588 -2.05 -21.80 0.79
N TYR A 589 -3.09 -22.24 0.07
CA TYR A 589 -3.29 -23.65 -0.24
C TYR A 589 -2.15 -24.19 -1.10
N PHE A 590 -1.80 -23.48 -2.17
CA PHE A 590 -0.67 -23.81 -3.03
C PHE A 590 0.66 -23.86 -2.26
N GLU A 591 1.00 -22.80 -1.52
CA GLU A 591 2.24 -22.74 -0.73
C GLU A 591 2.33 -23.91 0.27
N ALA A 592 1.22 -24.30 0.91
CA ALA A 592 1.19 -25.43 1.83
C ALA A 592 1.45 -26.79 1.17
N GLN A 593 1.07 -26.97 -0.11
CA GLN A 593 1.35 -28.19 -0.86
C GLN A 593 2.79 -28.24 -1.38
N CYS A 594 3.32 -27.12 -1.87
CA CYS A 594 4.61 -27.09 -2.55
C CYS A 594 5.83 -26.98 -1.63
N ILE A 595 5.67 -26.41 -0.44
CA ILE A 595 6.82 -26.09 0.43
C ILE A 595 7.31 -27.33 1.21
N ASP A 596 6.52 -28.41 1.30
CA ASP A 596 6.94 -29.65 1.95
C ASP A 596 7.87 -30.51 1.08
N ARG A 597 9.20 -30.32 1.17
CA ARG A 597 10.21 -31.14 0.47
C ARG A 597 10.13 -32.66 0.72
N SER A 598 9.41 -33.13 1.74
CA SER A 598 9.16 -34.58 1.91
C SER A 598 8.22 -35.14 0.82
N ARG A 599 7.49 -34.25 0.13
CA ARG A 599 6.60 -34.54 -0.98
C ARG A 599 6.98 -33.61 -2.11
N VAL A 600 7.68 -34.10 -3.13
CA VAL A 600 7.84 -33.34 -4.37
C VAL A 600 6.44 -33.12 -4.92
N PHE A 601 5.89 -31.92 -4.76
CA PHE A 601 4.64 -31.58 -5.41
C PHE A 601 4.92 -31.41 -6.91
N GLN A 602 4.06 -31.97 -7.74
CA GLN A 602 3.99 -31.68 -9.16
C GLN A 602 2.52 -31.62 -9.54
N SER A 603 2.21 -30.78 -10.52
CA SER A 603 0.91 -30.79 -11.19
C SER A 603 0.57 -32.22 -11.68
N PRO A 604 -0.71 -32.52 -11.91
CA PRO A 604 -1.08 -33.71 -12.66
C PRO A 604 -0.28 -33.83 -13.97
N THR A 605 0.00 -35.06 -14.40
CA THR A 605 0.68 -35.32 -15.68
C THR A 605 -0.18 -34.96 -16.88
N LYS A 606 -1.51 -34.91 -16.70
CA LYS A 606 -2.46 -34.41 -17.70
C LYS A 606 -2.61 -32.89 -17.60
N PRO A 607 -2.89 -32.20 -18.72
CA PRO A 607 -3.20 -30.77 -18.71
C PRO A 607 -4.33 -30.45 -17.74
N VAL A 608 -4.14 -29.42 -16.91
CA VAL A 608 -5.17 -28.95 -15.97
C VAL A 608 -6.13 -27.97 -16.63
N LEU A 609 -5.69 -27.22 -17.64
CA LEU A 609 -6.52 -26.30 -18.42
C LEU A 609 -6.81 -26.85 -19.82
N LYS A 610 -8.03 -26.62 -20.29
CA LYS A 610 -8.56 -27.06 -21.58
C LYS A 610 -8.81 -25.85 -22.48
N PRO A 611 -7.96 -25.60 -23.50
CA PRO A 611 -8.19 -24.48 -24.43
C PRO A 611 -9.48 -24.68 -25.24
N ASP A 612 -9.97 -23.62 -25.87
CA ASP A 612 -11.08 -23.70 -26.79
C ASP A 612 -10.73 -24.63 -27.98
N PRO A 613 -11.54 -25.68 -28.25
CA PRO A 613 -11.23 -26.65 -29.30
C PRO A 613 -11.33 -26.08 -30.72
N THR A 614 -12.19 -25.09 -30.95
CA THR A 614 -12.36 -24.44 -32.25
C THR A 614 -11.18 -23.52 -32.54
N LEU A 615 -10.75 -22.71 -31.56
CA LEU A 615 -9.54 -21.89 -31.69
C LEU A 615 -8.29 -22.75 -31.87
N LYS A 616 -8.19 -23.85 -31.10
CA LYS A 616 -7.10 -24.82 -31.25
C LYS A 616 -7.02 -25.35 -32.68
N GLN A 617 -8.15 -25.82 -33.22
CA GLN A 617 -8.17 -26.37 -34.57
C GLN A 617 -7.83 -25.32 -35.64
N LYS A 618 -8.25 -24.07 -35.44
CA LYS A 618 -7.87 -22.93 -36.29
C LYS A 618 -6.36 -22.73 -36.29
N PHE A 619 -5.74 -22.56 -35.13
CA PHE A 619 -4.30 -22.32 -35.02
C PHE A 619 -3.48 -23.50 -35.54
N LEU A 620 -3.91 -24.74 -35.28
CA LEU A 620 -3.23 -25.92 -35.80
C LEU A 620 -3.15 -25.90 -37.34
N ARG A 621 -4.26 -25.63 -38.03
CA ARG A 621 -4.28 -25.52 -39.50
C ARG A 621 -3.39 -24.39 -40.02
N GLU A 622 -3.42 -23.23 -39.36
CA GLU A 622 -2.59 -22.08 -39.75
C GLU A 622 -1.09 -22.36 -39.53
N LEU A 623 -0.73 -23.09 -38.48
CA LEU A 623 0.64 -23.53 -38.22
C LEU A 623 1.09 -24.56 -39.27
N GLU A 624 0.33 -25.63 -39.48
CA GLU A 624 0.64 -26.68 -40.46
C GLU A 624 0.90 -26.11 -41.87
N ALA A 625 0.11 -25.10 -42.28
CA ALA A 625 0.27 -24.45 -43.58
C ALA A 625 1.55 -23.62 -43.72
N ARG A 626 2.20 -23.22 -42.61
CA ARG A 626 3.35 -22.29 -42.61
C ARG A 626 4.66 -22.93 -42.14
N THR A 627 4.60 -24.06 -41.47
CA THR A 627 5.79 -24.67 -40.87
C THR A 627 6.58 -25.54 -41.83
N ASN A 628 5.96 -26.05 -42.90
CA ASN A 628 6.57 -27.02 -43.82
C ASN A 628 7.14 -28.26 -43.08
N GLY A 629 6.45 -28.72 -42.02
CA GLY A 629 6.88 -29.85 -41.20
C GLY A 629 7.98 -29.54 -40.17
N ARG A 630 8.39 -28.27 -40.03
CA ARG A 630 9.29 -27.81 -38.97
C ARG A 630 8.57 -27.77 -37.62
N ARG A 631 9.32 -27.98 -36.54
CA ARG A 631 8.84 -27.82 -35.16
C ARG A 631 8.58 -26.37 -34.85
N VAL A 632 7.61 -26.08 -34.00
CA VAL A 632 7.19 -24.72 -33.64
C VAL A 632 7.48 -24.43 -32.18
N VAL A 633 8.25 -23.37 -31.94
CA VAL A 633 8.63 -22.90 -30.60
C VAL A 633 7.98 -21.57 -30.29
N GLY A 634 7.23 -21.49 -29.19
CA GLY A 634 6.70 -20.23 -28.66
C GLY A 634 7.73 -19.47 -27.84
N LEU A 635 7.79 -18.14 -27.99
CA LEU A 635 8.79 -17.30 -27.31
C LEU A 635 8.13 -16.23 -26.42
N SER A 636 8.57 -16.13 -25.16
CA SER A 636 8.26 -15.00 -24.28
C SER A 636 9.42 -14.71 -23.32
N TRP A 637 10.19 -13.67 -23.60
CA TRP A 637 11.51 -13.43 -22.97
C TRP A 637 11.51 -12.40 -21.84
N ARG A 638 10.44 -11.62 -21.67
CA ARG A 638 10.38 -10.54 -20.65
C ARG A 638 8.98 -10.28 -20.09
N GLY A 639 8.94 -9.65 -18.92
CA GLY A 639 7.71 -9.11 -18.37
C GLY A 639 7.29 -7.81 -19.09
N GLY A 640 6.00 -7.45 -19.02
CA GLY A 640 5.53 -6.15 -19.53
C GLY A 640 5.92 -4.96 -18.65
N ARG A 641 6.25 -5.17 -17.37
CA ARG A 641 6.76 -4.12 -16.48
C ARG A 641 8.28 -4.06 -16.53
N ARG A 642 8.79 -2.90 -16.94
CA ARG A 642 10.21 -2.61 -17.16
C ARG A 642 10.70 -1.64 -16.09
N THR A 643 11.38 -2.18 -15.08
CA THR A 643 11.89 -1.42 -13.93
C THR A 643 13.33 -1.85 -13.66
N TYR A 644 14.11 -0.98 -13.02
CA TYR A 644 15.50 -1.28 -12.63
C TYR A 644 15.65 -2.62 -11.89
N ASN A 645 14.65 -3.03 -11.12
CA ASN A 645 14.67 -4.25 -10.33
C ASN A 645 14.11 -5.50 -11.04
N ARG A 646 13.66 -5.37 -12.29
CA ARG A 646 13.12 -6.48 -13.11
C ARG A 646 13.98 -6.77 -14.33
N GLU A 647 14.44 -5.71 -14.99
CA GLU A 647 15.24 -5.81 -16.21
C GLU A 647 16.48 -6.72 -16.08
N PRO A 648 17.21 -6.71 -14.96
CA PRO A 648 18.41 -7.56 -14.81
C PRO A 648 18.11 -9.05 -14.88
N HIS A 649 16.84 -9.46 -14.76
CA HIS A 649 16.43 -10.85 -14.81
C HIS A 649 16.16 -11.37 -16.25
N TYR A 650 16.08 -10.48 -17.24
CA TYR A 650 15.73 -10.83 -18.61
C TYR A 650 16.95 -10.77 -19.53
N PHE A 651 16.93 -11.57 -20.58
CA PHE A 651 17.88 -11.48 -21.68
C PHE A 651 17.40 -10.47 -22.71
N GLU A 652 18.34 -9.74 -23.32
CA GLU A 652 18.05 -8.98 -24.53
C GLU A 652 17.78 -9.93 -25.69
N LEU A 653 16.90 -9.56 -26.61
CA LEU A 653 16.50 -10.42 -27.71
C LEU A 653 17.68 -10.83 -28.61
N SER A 654 18.67 -9.96 -28.77
CA SER A 654 19.93 -10.24 -29.46
C SER A 654 20.70 -11.41 -28.82
N GLN A 655 20.63 -11.57 -27.50
CA GLN A 655 21.27 -12.67 -26.79
C GLN A 655 20.58 -14.01 -27.05
N TRP A 656 19.34 -14.02 -27.55
CA TRP A 656 18.63 -15.25 -27.93
C TRP A 656 19.07 -15.80 -29.28
N LEU A 657 19.90 -15.08 -30.06
CA LEU A 657 20.34 -15.52 -31.39
C LEU A 657 20.79 -16.98 -31.48
N PRO A 658 21.61 -17.52 -30.55
CA PRO A 658 22.02 -18.92 -30.61
C PRO A 658 20.86 -19.92 -30.52
N LEU A 659 19.74 -19.56 -29.90
CA LEU A 659 18.50 -20.36 -29.86
C LEU A 659 17.68 -20.21 -31.14
N LEU A 660 17.70 -19.01 -31.72
CA LEU A 660 16.93 -18.65 -32.92
C LEU A 660 17.59 -19.14 -34.22
N ASP A 661 18.90 -19.41 -34.20
CA ASP A 661 19.70 -19.86 -35.35
C ASP A 661 19.62 -21.38 -35.58
N ASN A 662 18.40 -21.92 -35.60
CA ASN A 662 18.14 -23.30 -35.99
C ASN A 662 17.19 -23.35 -37.20
N PRO A 663 17.64 -23.82 -38.38
CA PRO A 663 16.83 -23.83 -39.59
C PRO A 663 15.66 -24.82 -39.54
N ASN A 664 15.70 -25.79 -38.61
CA ASN A 664 14.65 -26.81 -38.44
C ASN A 664 13.49 -26.35 -37.54
N LEU A 665 13.56 -25.13 -36.98
CA LEU A 665 12.57 -24.58 -36.08
C LEU A 665 11.86 -23.37 -36.70
N CYS A 666 10.55 -23.32 -36.52
CA CYS A 666 9.71 -22.13 -36.66
C CYS A 666 9.46 -21.54 -35.27
N PHE A 667 9.19 -20.24 -35.21
CA PHE A 667 8.98 -19.51 -33.96
C PHE A 667 7.69 -18.71 -33.99
N VAL A 668 6.98 -18.72 -32.87
CA VAL A 668 5.74 -17.95 -32.66
C VAL A 668 5.96 -16.97 -31.51
N ASN A 669 5.50 -15.74 -31.69
CA ASN A 669 5.52 -14.75 -30.61
C ASN A 669 4.41 -15.01 -29.58
N LEU A 670 4.80 -15.18 -28.31
CA LEU A 670 3.90 -15.16 -27.16
C LEU A 670 4.21 -13.97 -26.22
N GLN A 671 5.14 -13.08 -26.59
CA GLN A 671 5.48 -11.88 -25.83
C GLN A 671 4.41 -10.81 -26.02
N TYR A 672 3.68 -10.51 -24.94
CA TYR A 672 2.79 -9.36 -24.86
C TYR A 672 3.56 -8.05 -24.72
N ALA A 673 2.91 -6.94 -25.08
CA ALA A 673 3.51 -5.60 -25.13
C ALA A 673 4.82 -5.58 -25.94
N LEU A 674 4.81 -6.23 -27.11
CA LEU A 674 5.94 -6.31 -28.03
C LEU A 674 6.27 -4.93 -28.60
N ARG A 675 7.56 -4.57 -28.67
CA ARG A 675 8.00 -3.30 -29.26
C ARG A 675 8.25 -3.45 -30.76
N ALA A 676 8.17 -2.33 -31.49
CA ALA A 676 8.41 -2.30 -32.92
C ALA A 676 9.82 -2.76 -33.31
N ASP A 677 10.83 -2.39 -32.52
CA ASP A 677 12.23 -2.81 -32.74
C ASP A 677 12.46 -4.30 -32.47
N GLU A 678 11.78 -4.87 -31.46
CA GLU A 678 11.85 -6.32 -31.21
C GLU A 678 11.15 -7.11 -32.33
N LEU A 679 10.01 -6.62 -32.82
CA LEU A 679 9.29 -7.25 -33.92
C LEU A 679 10.11 -7.24 -35.21
N GLU A 680 10.74 -6.09 -35.53
CA GLU A 680 11.60 -5.95 -36.70
C GLU A 680 12.82 -6.87 -36.62
N PHE A 681 13.42 -6.99 -35.43
CA PHE A 681 14.49 -7.94 -35.18
C PHE A 681 14.06 -9.37 -35.48
N LEU A 682 12.91 -9.83 -34.96
CA LEU A 682 12.41 -11.19 -35.22
C LEU A 682 12.16 -11.44 -36.71
N ARG A 683 11.49 -10.51 -37.40
CA ARG A 683 11.23 -10.61 -38.84
C ARG A 683 12.53 -10.72 -39.64
N THR A 684 13.51 -9.88 -39.32
CA THR A 684 14.80 -9.86 -40.01
C THR A 684 15.61 -11.13 -39.75
N THR A 685 15.68 -11.57 -38.50
CA THR A 685 16.50 -12.73 -38.09
C THR A 685 15.91 -14.07 -38.53
N LEU A 686 14.60 -14.21 -38.48
CA LEU A 686 13.93 -15.50 -38.69
C LEU A 686 13.33 -15.65 -40.10
N GLY A 687 12.97 -14.53 -40.76
CA GLY A 687 12.31 -14.55 -42.06
C GLY A 687 11.02 -15.37 -42.03
N GLU A 688 10.88 -16.30 -42.98
CA GLU A 688 9.73 -17.23 -43.06
C GLU A 688 9.55 -18.15 -41.84
N ARG A 689 10.59 -18.32 -41.00
CA ARG A 689 10.49 -19.13 -39.78
C ARG A 689 9.70 -18.41 -38.68
N PHE A 690 9.48 -17.10 -38.80
CA PHE A 690 8.66 -16.36 -37.84
C PHE A 690 7.19 -16.38 -38.25
N ILE A 691 6.36 -16.95 -37.37
CA ILE A 691 4.94 -17.11 -37.57
C ILE A 691 4.20 -16.12 -36.65
N GLU A 692 3.59 -15.13 -37.29
CA GLU A 692 2.81 -14.08 -36.63
C GLU A 692 1.30 -14.36 -36.67
N PHE A 693 0.63 -13.98 -35.58
CA PHE A 693 -0.82 -13.92 -35.43
C PHE A 693 -1.22 -12.50 -35.00
N PRO A 694 -1.18 -11.50 -35.90
CA PRO A 694 -1.37 -10.09 -35.53
C PRO A 694 -2.75 -9.78 -34.95
N GLU A 695 -3.76 -10.60 -35.30
CA GLU A 695 -5.12 -10.47 -34.80
C GLU A 695 -5.31 -11.02 -33.37
N LEU A 696 -4.31 -11.74 -32.81
CA LEU A 696 -4.38 -12.30 -31.46
C LEU A 696 -3.83 -11.30 -30.44
N ASP A 697 -4.69 -10.82 -29.53
CA ASP A 697 -4.28 -10.02 -28.39
C ASP A 697 -3.59 -10.89 -27.33
N LEU A 698 -2.26 -10.84 -27.29
CA LEU A 698 -1.44 -11.63 -26.35
C LEU A 698 -1.57 -11.19 -24.88
N PHE A 699 -2.25 -10.08 -24.58
CA PHE A 699 -2.47 -9.61 -23.22
C PHE A 699 -3.88 -9.92 -22.70
N ASP A 700 -4.91 -9.64 -23.50
CA ASP A 700 -6.31 -9.79 -23.06
C ASP A 700 -7.02 -11.04 -23.58
N ASP A 701 -6.62 -11.60 -24.73
CA ASP A 701 -7.21 -12.83 -25.28
C ASP A 701 -6.50 -14.09 -24.75
N ILE A 702 -6.72 -14.38 -23.46
CA ILE A 702 -6.13 -15.56 -22.82
C ILE A 702 -6.64 -16.88 -23.43
N GLU A 703 -7.84 -16.91 -24.01
CA GLU A 703 -8.37 -18.08 -24.73
C GLU A 703 -7.55 -18.38 -25.98
N GLY A 704 -7.30 -17.35 -26.80
CA GLY A 704 -6.47 -17.46 -27.98
C GLY A 704 -5.02 -17.83 -27.64
N VAL A 705 -4.43 -17.21 -26.61
CA VAL A 705 -3.06 -17.56 -26.16
C VAL A 705 -3.00 -19.00 -25.64
N ALA A 706 -4.02 -19.47 -24.91
CA ALA A 706 -4.09 -20.84 -24.40
C ALA A 706 -4.18 -21.85 -25.56
N ALA A 707 -5.05 -21.59 -26.53
CA ALA A 707 -5.23 -22.43 -27.71
C ALA A 707 -3.98 -22.48 -28.59
N LEU A 708 -3.37 -21.33 -28.86
CA LEU A 708 -2.12 -21.25 -29.61
C LEU A 708 -1.00 -21.98 -28.87
N SER A 709 -0.81 -21.74 -27.58
CA SER A 709 0.24 -22.39 -26.77
C SER A 709 0.11 -23.92 -26.82
N ASN A 710 -1.11 -24.46 -26.75
CA ASN A 710 -1.37 -25.90 -26.83
C ASN A 710 -1.04 -26.53 -28.18
N CYS A 711 -0.92 -25.73 -29.26
CA CYS A 711 -0.54 -26.20 -30.59
C CYS A 711 0.98 -26.21 -30.82
N LEU A 712 1.78 -25.68 -29.90
CA LEU A 712 3.23 -25.57 -30.05
C LEU A 712 3.94 -26.82 -29.53
N ASP A 713 5.08 -27.16 -30.11
CA ASP A 713 5.88 -28.31 -29.68
C ASP A 713 6.70 -28.01 -28.41
N LEU A 714 7.06 -26.74 -28.22
CA LEU A 714 7.81 -26.23 -27.07
C LEU A 714 7.47 -24.76 -26.84
N VAL A 715 7.45 -24.31 -25.59
CA VAL A 715 7.50 -22.88 -25.23
C VAL A 715 8.79 -22.58 -24.49
N VAL A 716 9.50 -21.52 -24.88
CA VAL A 716 10.60 -20.97 -24.09
C VAL A 716 10.12 -19.66 -23.47
N SER A 717 10.03 -19.64 -22.15
CA SER A 717 9.48 -18.51 -21.42
C SER A 717 10.23 -18.21 -20.12
N ILE A 718 9.82 -17.11 -19.51
CA ILE A 718 10.24 -16.67 -18.17
C ILE A 718 9.04 -16.74 -17.21
N CYS A 719 9.25 -16.49 -15.92
CA CYS A 719 8.21 -16.48 -14.88
C CYS A 719 7.16 -15.38 -15.10
N THR A 720 6.21 -15.64 -16.00
CA THR A 720 5.10 -14.79 -16.43
C THR A 720 3.84 -15.65 -16.59
N ALA A 721 2.70 -15.01 -16.84
CA ALA A 721 1.46 -15.74 -17.13
C ALA A 721 1.58 -16.69 -18.33
N VAL A 722 2.44 -16.39 -19.32
CA VAL A 722 2.67 -17.25 -20.51
C VAL A 722 3.26 -18.59 -20.11
N LEU A 723 4.27 -18.61 -19.24
CA LEU A 723 4.87 -19.84 -18.73
C LEU A 723 3.83 -20.70 -17.99
N GLU A 724 3.09 -20.07 -17.09
CA GLU A 724 2.08 -20.81 -16.29
C GLU A 724 0.98 -21.34 -17.22
N LEU A 725 0.54 -20.55 -18.21
CA LEU A 725 -0.50 -20.94 -19.16
C LEU A 725 -0.05 -22.08 -20.06
N ALA A 726 1.12 -21.96 -20.71
CA ALA A 726 1.68 -23.00 -21.58
C ALA A 726 1.81 -24.35 -20.86
N CYS A 727 2.37 -24.34 -19.64
CA CYS A 727 2.44 -25.54 -18.80
C CYS A 727 1.05 -26.09 -18.46
N SER A 728 0.11 -25.22 -18.08
CA SER A 728 -1.21 -25.64 -17.64
C SER A 728 -2.07 -26.29 -18.74
N VAL A 729 -1.85 -25.89 -20.00
CA VAL A 729 -2.48 -26.51 -21.18
C VAL A 729 -1.68 -27.71 -21.71
N GLY A 730 -0.58 -28.10 -21.05
CA GLY A 730 0.19 -29.30 -21.35
C GLY A 730 1.33 -29.13 -22.34
N THR A 731 1.69 -27.90 -22.70
CA THR A 731 2.83 -27.66 -23.58
C THR A 731 4.13 -27.77 -22.79
N HIS A 732 5.08 -28.53 -23.33
CA HIS A 732 6.40 -28.63 -22.72
C HIS A 732 7.07 -27.25 -22.73
N THR A 733 7.60 -26.83 -21.59
CA THR A 733 8.07 -25.45 -21.41
C THR A 733 9.47 -25.43 -20.82
N LEU A 734 10.38 -24.79 -21.55
CA LEU A 734 11.70 -24.42 -21.04
C LEU A 734 11.62 -23.06 -20.36
N TYR A 735 11.93 -23.03 -19.08
CA TYR A 735 12.06 -21.83 -18.30
C TYR A 735 13.53 -21.37 -18.30
N LEU A 736 13.80 -20.27 -19.01
CA LEU A 736 15.14 -19.69 -19.20
C LEU A 736 15.20 -18.22 -18.77
N MET A 737 15.88 -17.89 -17.66
CA MET A 737 16.09 -16.50 -17.20
C MET A 737 17.41 -16.29 -16.43
N ARG A 738 17.83 -15.02 -16.27
CA ARG A 738 19.10 -14.67 -15.61
C ARG A 738 19.13 -14.86 -14.09
N SER A 739 18.02 -15.05 -13.38
CA SER A 739 18.05 -15.04 -11.90
C SER A 739 17.11 -16.04 -11.22
N PRO A 740 17.58 -16.73 -10.16
CA PRO A 740 16.70 -17.47 -9.27
C PRO A 740 16.06 -16.49 -8.27
N GLN A 741 14.91 -15.91 -8.61
CA GLN A 741 14.10 -15.24 -7.58
C GLN A 741 13.60 -16.28 -6.55
N VAL A 742 13.14 -15.81 -5.40
CA VAL A 742 12.67 -16.66 -4.29
C VAL A 742 11.59 -17.66 -4.69
N THR A 743 10.68 -17.29 -5.60
CA THR A 743 9.69 -18.20 -6.16
C THR A 743 10.27 -19.25 -7.12
N HIS A 744 11.48 -19.06 -7.63
CA HIS A 744 12.11 -19.94 -8.62
C HIS A 744 12.95 -21.01 -7.94
N ALA A 745 13.61 -20.67 -6.84
CA ALA A 745 14.43 -21.65 -6.14
C ALA A 745 13.59 -22.62 -5.30
N ILE A 746 12.36 -22.24 -4.90
CA ILE A 746 11.34 -23.21 -4.42
C ILE A 746 10.76 -24.09 -5.54
N ARG A 747 11.00 -23.72 -6.81
CA ARG A 747 10.54 -24.49 -7.99
C ARG A 747 11.57 -25.50 -8.46
N LEU A 748 12.83 -25.42 -8.00
CA LEU A 748 13.83 -26.40 -8.38
C LEU A 748 13.60 -27.70 -7.60
N SER A 749 13.44 -28.81 -8.30
CA SER A 749 13.32 -30.14 -7.71
C SER A 749 14.28 -31.13 -8.36
N GLY A 750 14.74 -32.10 -7.57
CA GLY A 750 15.63 -33.16 -8.03
C GLY A 750 17.06 -32.68 -8.33
N LEU A 751 17.77 -33.53 -9.08
CA LEU A 751 19.09 -33.25 -9.64
C LEU A 751 18.92 -32.70 -11.08
N PRO A 752 19.88 -31.90 -11.57
CA PRO A 752 19.85 -31.44 -12.95
C PRO A 752 19.97 -32.62 -13.92
N ASP A 753 19.38 -32.49 -15.11
CA ASP A 753 19.66 -33.37 -16.24
C ASP A 753 21.04 -33.08 -16.88
N LEU A 754 21.37 -33.78 -17.96
CA LEU A 754 22.65 -33.63 -18.67
C LEU A 754 22.87 -32.20 -19.21
N ASN A 755 21.79 -31.45 -19.41
CA ASN A 755 21.80 -30.07 -19.87
C ASN A 755 21.67 -29.10 -18.69
N GLY A 756 21.91 -29.54 -17.45
CA GLY A 756 21.83 -28.70 -16.26
C GLY A 756 20.42 -28.20 -15.94
N ALA A 757 19.38 -28.73 -16.61
CA ALA A 757 18.00 -28.31 -16.40
C ALA A 757 17.37 -29.11 -15.26
N TYR A 758 16.69 -28.41 -14.36
CA TYR A 758 16.00 -28.99 -13.21
C TYR A 758 14.52 -29.17 -13.51
N GLN A 759 13.92 -30.18 -12.90
CA GLN A 759 12.47 -30.36 -12.92
C GLN A 759 11.78 -29.26 -12.10
N ASP A 760 10.76 -28.62 -12.68
CA ASP A 760 9.90 -27.68 -11.95
C ASP A 760 9.05 -28.44 -10.91
N ALA A 761 9.01 -27.92 -9.67
CA ALA A 761 8.24 -28.42 -8.54
C ALA A 761 6.76 -27.96 -8.58
N VAL A 762 6.37 -27.29 -9.66
CA VAL A 762 4.99 -26.82 -9.87
C VAL A 762 4.40 -27.55 -11.05
N TRP A 763 5.00 -27.41 -12.23
CA TRP A 763 4.52 -28.04 -13.45
C TRP A 763 5.38 -29.21 -13.86
N HIS A 764 4.74 -30.37 -14.05
CA HIS A 764 5.42 -31.55 -14.54
C HIS A 764 6.08 -31.31 -15.92
N SER A 765 5.40 -30.58 -16.81
CA SER A 765 5.84 -30.26 -18.18
C SER A 765 6.88 -29.14 -18.28
N CYS A 766 7.48 -28.70 -17.16
CA CYS A 766 8.44 -27.61 -17.15
C CYS A 766 9.84 -28.05 -16.73
N ARG A 767 10.85 -27.51 -17.43
CA ARG A 767 12.26 -27.59 -17.07
C ARG A 767 12.83 -26.20 -16.84
N ILE A 768 13.70 -26.06 -15.86
CA ILE A 768 14.27 -24.78 -15.44
C ILE A 768 15.79 -24.85 -15.58
N ILE A 769 16.39 -23.90 -16.30
CA ILE A 769 17.84 -23.72 -16.32
C ILE A 769 18.19 -22.48 -15.48
N PRO A 770 18.58 -22.67 -14.20
CA PRO A 770 18.93 -21.56 -13.33
C PRO A 770 20.32 -21.02 -13.66
N ARG A 771 20.50 -19.69 -13.60
CA ARG A 771 21.82 -19.07 -13.70
C ARG A 771 22.58 -19.20 -12.37
N PHE A 772 23.50 -20.15 -12.28
CA PHE A 772 24.42 -20.28 -11.15
C PHE A 772 25.86 -20.06 -11.61
N ASP A 773 26.43 -18.89 -11.32
CA ASP A 773 27.82 -18.56 -11.68
C ASP A 773 28.14 -18.77 -13.18
N MET A 774 27.13 -18.56 -14.03
CA MET A 774 27.24 -18.68 -15.49
C MET A 774 27.23 -17.31 -16.14
N ARG A 775 27.97 -17.15 -17.24
CA ARG A 775 27.78 -16.00 -18.13
C ARG A 775 26.49 -16.19 -18.91
N ASP A 776 25.92 -15.08 -19.38
CA ASP A 776 24.70 -15.13 -20.19
C ASP A 776 24.87 -16.02 -21.43
N SER A 777 26.02 -15.98 -22.09
CA SER A 777 26.33 -16.83 -23.25
C SER A 777 26.26 -18.31 -22.93
N ASP A 778 26.72 -18.71 -21.74
CA ASP A 778 26.77 -20.11 -21.34
C ASP A 778 25.36 -20.61 -21.02
N LEU A 779 24.53 -19.79 -20.38
CA LEU A 779 23.13 -20.13 -20.08
C LEU A 779 22.29 -20.26 -21.36
N ILE A 780 22.48 -19.36 -22.32
CA ILE A 780 21.80 -19.42 -23.61
C ILE A 780 22.26 -20.65 -24.41
N ALA A 781 23.56 -20.95 -24.42
CA ALA A 781 24.09 -22.14 -25.08
C ALA A 781 23.49 -23.42 -24.49
N GLN A 782 23.42 -23.50 -23.16
CA GLN A 782 22.78 -24.61 -22.46
C GLN A 782 21.28 -24.74 -22.78
N GLY A 783 20.56 -23.62 -22.89
CA GLY A 783 19.19 -23.60 -23.37
C GLY A 783 19.06 -24.14 -24.80
N ARG A 784 19.97 -23.78 -25.70
CA ARG A 784 19.99 -24.26 -27.09
C ARG A 784 20.23 -25.76 -27.15
N ASP A 785 21.18 -26.25 -26.37
CA ASP A 785 21.53 -27.67 -26.31
C ASP A 785 20.35 -28.48 -25.75
N TYR A 786 19.71 -27.96 -24.71
CA TYR A 786 18.47 -28.53 -24.17
C TYR A 786 17.37 -28.68 -25.23
N ILE A 787 17.10 -27.62 -26.03
CA ILE A 787 16.06 -27.66 -27.07
C ILE A 787 16.40 -28.70 -28.13
N THR A 788 17.68 -28.77 -28.52
CA THR A 788 18.16 -29.73 -29.51
C THR A 788 17.95 -31.16 -29.02
N ASP A 789 18.36 -31.47 -27.80
CA ASP A 789 18.22 -32.80 -27.20
C ASP A 789 16.75 -33.19 -26.99
N TYR A 790 15.92 -32.25 -26.53
CA TYR A 790 14.48 -32.46 -26.36
C TYR A 790 13.84 -32.93 -27.69
N PHE A 791 14.13 -32.23 -28.79
CA PHE A 791 13.58 -32.61 -30.10
C PHE A 791 14.22 -33.86 -30.72
N GLN A 792 15.38 -34.32 -30.24
CA GLN A 792 15.93 -35.63 -30.61
C GLN A 792 15.25 -36.78 -29.87
N GLN A 793 14.81 -36.55 -28.63
CA GLN A 793 14.17 -37.56 -27.78
C GLN A 793 12.67 -37.71 -28.05
N VAL A 794 12.02 -36.65 -28.50
CA VAL A 794 10.60 -36.69 -28.88
C VAL A 794 10.48 -37.10 -30.35
N ASP A 795 9.74 -38.17 -30.61
CA ASP A 795 9.46 -38.67 -31.97
C ASP A 795 9.10 -37.52 -32.91
N LYS A 796 9.68 -37.49 -34.13
CA LYS A 796 9.25 -36.58 -35.20
C LYS A 796 7.72 -36.64 -35.36
N PRO A 797 7.04 -35.51 -35.60
CA PRO A 797 5.58 -35.48 -35.62
C PRO A 797 5.02 -36.38 -36.72
#